data_AF-A0A395NCV7-F1
#
_entry.id   AF-A0A395NCV7-F1
#
_cell.length_a   1.000
_cell.length_b   1.000
_cell.length_c   1.000
_cell.angle_alpha   90.00
_cell.angle_beta   90.00
_cell.angle_gamma   90.00
#
_symmetry.space_group_name_H-M   'P 1'
#
loop_
_entity.id
_entity.type
_entity.pdbx_description
1 polymer ?
#
loop_
_entity_poly.entity_id
_entity_poly.type
_entity_poly.pdbx_seq_one_letter_code
_entity_poly.pdbx_strand_id
1 'polypeptide(L)'
;MPVALLVGQTLGQPAGCAPAAARASREQICHFAIQGPPSRQSNAAASVRGSLESSKENLVPPDSDEGEKYRKEIEALKAEIGTLQYRLQTVEQEKDIAMSQQSNKMEQARRREQEEAQQRHSAEAEKAKTDSKLEAIRQEMEELKEAAESDKRSLESKVRAAEDEARLLQEQLEDLSSAKDEAARRADKKANDLQMQIAAANSSIQEMEQESEARESALQQCQEQILEKDNLIGRLEADVLRLKAQSGDAETMEIIKRELSEQVSHIRALEATNREQLSELKRLRAVNKAVEIVEEEKRSLLRKVEAAERLEAELAEARIQRQRLEDERLSWSAYLENVSETGQAEFDSPEEIARALVQERLTSASYVEQLGAVRAEVAAQQGQIKALEEEKAQLRSQVENATTSAQAANTDKVRMRLDRQRALALKEVEYLRAQLKAFDTEEHTVQPDQFDETRAARIQELEDMVDNYKMEVQRLHSELSSMDLSSSQQPESPQLLPAGSKRSRAEDDVAQEQIGQLTRKNRKLQEELTSMQTQVAMLEKDLSTSREQLSAAKEQTKTRVLSLRSNPTSDYEAIKRSTLEALQKENKELLATLRSKSTNPSIPLIPTSVLGAMEREIAAAKAETASAQKSARRLKEVWGSKSQEFKEAIFSTLGWTVTFIPNGKMRVESTFYPSQSDEHENSIVFDGERGTMKVGGGPKSAFARKIGDHIGFWVREKGCIPGFLAALTLEFYEEHARAASGE
;
A
#
# COMPACT_ATOMS: atom_id res chain seq x y z
N MET A 1 32.22 -33.47 32.88
CA MET A 1 33.12 -34.60 32.52
C MET A 1 32.46 -35.41 31.40
N PRO A 2 33.21 -36.08 30.50
CA PRO A 2 34.43 -35.58 29.83
C PRO A 2 34.59 -36.07 28.37
N VAL A 3 35.66 -35.64 27.68
CA VAL A 3 36.25 -36.23 26.43
C VAL A 3 35.41 -36.10 25.12
N ALA A 4 35.98 -36.11 23.90
CA ALA A 4 36.94 -35.22 23.22
C ALA A 4 37.45 -35.87 21.89
N LEU A 5 38.31 -35.17 21.12
CA LEU A 5 39.15 -35.65 19.99
C LEU A 5 38.44 -35.95 18.64
N LEU A 6 39.03 -35.80 17.44
CA LEU A 6 40.15 -34.96 16.92
C LEU A 6 40.24 -35.09 15.36
N VAL A 7 41.08 -34.27 14.69
CA VAL A 7 42.02 -34.57 13.56
C VAL A 7 42.01 -33.51 12.42
N GLY A 8 43.21 -33.16 11.91
CA GLY A 8 43.49 -32.20 10.81
C GLY A 8 44.12 -30.89 11.31
N GLN A 9 45.45 -30.60 11.31
CA GLN A 9 46.56 -30.88 10.38
C GLN A 9 46.38 -30.23 8.98
N THR A 10 47.33 -29.47 8.41
CA THR A 10 48.73 -29.13 8.80
C THR A 10 49.25 -27.86 8.08
N LEU A 11 50.49 -27.44 8.40
CA LEU A 11 51.30 -26.37 7.76
C LEU A 11 50.92 -24.91 8.15
N GLY A 12 51.86 -23.95 8.28
CA GLY A 12 53.33 -24.08 8.28
C GLY A 12 54.06 -22.88 7.66
N GLN A 13 54.19 -21.76 8.37
CA GLN A 13 54.93 -20.57 7.90
C GLN A 13 56.18 -20.26 8.75
N PRO A 14 57.39 -20.26 8.18
CA PRO A 14 58.57 -19.60 8.74
C PRO A 14 58.67 -18.14 8.25
N ALA A 15 59.29 -17.26 9.04
CA ALA A 15 59.56 -15.89 8.63
C ALA A 15 60.83 -15.79 7.75
N GLY A 16 60.70 -15.23 6.55
CA GLY A 16 61.82 -14.66 5.77
C GLY A 16 61.73 -13.13 5.88
N CYS A 17 62.71 -12.39 6.42
CA CYS A 17 64.11 -12.25 5.99
C CYS A 17 64.22 -11.42 4.70
N ALA A 18 64.63 -10.15 4.85
CA ALA A 18 64.71 -9.16 3.77
C ALA A 18 66.14 -9.02 3.22
N PRO A 19 66.33 -8.78 1.90
CA PRO A 19 67.64 -8.52 1.31
C PRO A 19 68.01 -7.03 1.36
N ALA A 20 69.05 -6.67 2.11
CA ALA A 20 69.66 -5.34 2.08
C ALA A 20 70.88 -5.32 1.13
N ALA A 21 70.75 -4.70 -0.04
CA ALA A 21 71.80 -4.67 -1.07
C ALA A 21 72.77 -3.48 -0.90
N ALA A 22 73.68 -3.56 0.07
CA ALA A 22 74.72 -2.54 0.28
C ALA A 22 75.95 -2.75 -0.64
N ARG A 23 76.32 -1.72 -1.42
CA ARG A 23 77.59 -1.68 -2.16
C ARG A 23 78.75 -1.31 -1.23
N ALA A 24 79.82 -2.10 -1.23
CA ALA A 24 81.13 -1.68 -0.72
C ALA A 24 82.28 -2.36 -1.49
N SER A 25 83.31 -1.57 -1.81
CA SER A 25 84.44 -1.94 -2.66
C SER A 25 85.43 -2.89 -1.99
N ARG A 26 86.17 -3.68 -2.79
CA ARG A 26 87.61 -3.87 -2.55
C ARG A 26 88.39 -4.15 -3.82
N GLU A 27 89.60 -3.60 -3.89
CA GLU A 27 90.57 -3.84 -4.96
C GLU A 27 91.28 -5.19 -4.77
N GLN A 28 91.70 -5.81 -5.86
CA GLN A 28 92.89 -6.67 -5.82
C GLN A 28 93.59 -6.74 -7.19
N ILE A 29 94.93 -6.68 -7.14
CA ILE A 29 95.83 -6.69 -8.29
C ILE A 29 96.46 -8.09 -8.39
N CYS A 30 96.47 -8.71 -9.58
CA CYS A 30 97.66 -9.42 -10.09
C CYS A 30 97.53 -9.98 -11.52
N HIS A 31 98.68 -10.12 -12.15
CA HIS A 31 98.96 -10.62 -13.51
C HIS A 31 98.44 -12.03 -13.82
N PHE A 32 98.14 -12.30 -15.10
CA PHE A 32 98.91 -13.11 -16.08
C PHE A 32 98.11 -13.17 -17.41
N ALA A 33 98.60 -13.53 -18.60
CA ALA A 33 99.84 -13.26 -19.36
C ALA A 33 99.73 -14.03 -20.71
N ILE A 34 100.79 -14.01 -21.55
CA ILE A 34 101.03 -14.93 -22.70
C ILE A 34 100.11 -14.78 -23.94
N GLN A 35 100.62 -14.22 -25.04
CA GLN A 35 100.96 -14.93 -26.31
C GLN A 35 101.51 -13.97 -27.40
N GLY A 36 102.35 -14.50 -28.29
CA GLY A 36 103.04 -13.83 -29.43
C GLY A 36 103.95 -14.84 -30.15
N PRO A 37 104.96 -14.47 -30.99
CA PRO A 37 105.31 -13.16 -31.53
C PRO A 37 104.83 -12.97 -33.01
N PRO A 38 105.51 -13.23 -34.16
CA PRO A 38 106.92 -13.62 -34.47
C PRO A 38 107.70 -12.71 -35.47
N SER A 39 109.03 -12.66 -35.30
CA SER A 39 110.12 -12.53 -36.32
C SER A 39 110.00 -11.64 -37.59
N ARG A 40 110.89 -10.64 -37.73
CA ARG A 40 112.11 -10.63 -38.59
C ARG A 40 112.77 -9.23 -38.54
N GLN A 41 114.04 -9.09 -38.13
CA GLN A 41 115.29 -9.32 -38.87
C GLN A 41 115.65 -8.25 -39.94
N SER A 42 116.68 -7.46 -39.59
CA SER A 42 117.98 -7.38 -40.31
C SER A 42 118.35 -6.17 -41.18
N ASN A 43 119.58 -5.71 -40.95
CA ASN A 43 120.63 -5.30 -41.90
C ASN A 43 120.52 -4.01 -42.74
N ALA A 44 121.47 -3.11 -42.44
CA ALA A 44 122.36 -2.40 -43.40
C ALA A 44 121.69 -1.43 -44.41
N ALA A 45 122.42 -0.62 -45.19
CA ALA A 45 123.83 -0.23 -45.22
C ALA A 45 123.86 1.33 -45.26
N ALA A 46 124.81 2.07 -44.66
CA ALA A 46 126.20 2.28 -45.10
C ALA A 46 126.38 2.66 -46.58
N SER A 47 127.46 3.42 -46.88
CA SER A 47 128.03 3.65 -48.22
C SER A 47 127.29 4.63 -49.17
N VAL A 48 127.97 5.41 -50.04
CA VAL A 48 129.42 5.73 -50.12
C VAL A 48 129.72 6.96 -51.02
N ARG A 49 130.87 7.62 -50.77
CA ARG A 49 131.61 8.57 -51.66
C ARG A 49 130.88 9.88 -52.07
N GLY A 50 131.59 10.94 -52.46
CA GLY A 50 133.04 11.15 -52.48
C GLY A 50 133.61 11.53 -53.86
N SER A 51 134.93 11.73 -53.89
CA SER A 51 135.72 12.39 -54.96
C SER A 51 135.42 13.89 -55.10
N LEU A 52 136.35 14.84 -54.94
CA LEU A 52 137.80 14.98 -55.21
C LEU A 52 138.10 15.72 -56.52
N GLU A 53 138.88 16.79 -56.34
CA GLU A 53 140.06 17.19 -57.14
C GLU A 53 139.93 17.79 -58.55
N SER A 54 140.68 18.89 -58.70
CA SER A 54 141.80 19.05 -59.65
C SER A 54 141.72 20.25 -60.60
N SER A 55 142.43 21.31 -60.19
CA SER A 55 143.53 21.91 -60.97
C SER A 55 143.30 22.34 -62.43
N LYS A 56 143.65 23.61 -62.70
CA LYS A 56 144.92 23.87 -63.41
C LYS A 56 145.38 25.33 -63.34
N GLU A 57 146.66 25.50 -62.99
CA GLU A 57 147.46 26.63 -63.44
C GLU A 57 147.77 26.49 -64.94
N ASN A 58 147.97 27.62 -65.63
CA ASN A 58 148.99 27.76 -66.68
C ASN A 58 149.17 29.24 -67.06
N LEU A 59 150.34 29.59 -67.61
CA LEU A 59 150.81 30.97 -67.79
C LEU A 59 150.95 31.39 -69.26
N VAL A 60 150.98 32.72 -69.49
CA VAL A 60 151.88 33.41 -70.46
C VAL A 60 151.46 33.32 -71.97
N PRO A 61 151.73 34.33 -72.84
CA PRO A 61 150.72 35.35 -73.13
C PRO A 61 150.49 35.60 -74.67
N PRO A 62 150.65 36.81 -75.23
CA PRO A 62 149.53 37.66 -75.65
C PRO A 62 149.29 37.69 -77.18
N ASP A 63 148.05 38.03 -77.57
CA ASP A 63 147.73 39.22 -78.40
C ASP A 63 146.22 39.28 -78.70
N SER A 64 145.72 40.47 -79.11
CA SER A 64 144.32 40.84 -79.43
C SER A 64 143.30 41.01 -78.27
N ASP A 65 142.63 42.17 -78.25
CA ASP A 65 141.83 42.71 -77.12
C ASP A 65 140.40 42.11 -76.94
N GLU A 66 140.16 40.89 -77.42
CA GLU A 66 138.82 40.28 -77.40
C GLU A 66 138.60 39.39 -76.15
N GLY A 67 139.65 38.73 -75.67
CA GLY A 67 139.55 37.74 -74.58
C GLY A 67 139.15 38.29 -73.20
N GLU A 68 139.38 39.58 -72.92
CA GLU A 68 139.03 40.17 -71.61
C GLU A 68 137.52 40.37 -71.41
N LYS A 69 136.77 40.63 -72.49
CA LYS A 69 135.33 40.94 -72.42
C LYS A 69 134.57 39.70 -71.94
N TYR A 70 134.82 38.56 -72.58
CA TYR A 70 134.25 37.27 -72.21
C TYR A 70 134.58 36.82 -70.78
N ARG A 71 135.76 37.17 -70.23
CA ARG A 71 136.07 36.87 -68.81
C ARG A 71 135.19 37.67 -67.85
N LYS A 72 135.02 38.96 -68.09
CA LYS A 72 134.18 39.85 -67.27
C LYS A 72 132.70 39.44 -67.35
N GLU A 73 132.24 39.00 -68.52
CA GLU A 73 130.90 38.40 -68.71
C GLU A 73 130.74 37.07 -67.96
N ILE A 74 131.73 36.17 -68.00
CA ILE A 74 131.71 34.91 -67.25
C ILE A 74 131.72 35.13 -65.73
N GLU A 75 132.43 36.15 -65.23
CA GLU A 75 132.45 36.50 -63.81
C GLU A 75 131.13 37.15 -63.36
N ALA A 76 130.54 38.03 -64.19
CA ALA A 76 129.19 38.55 -63.96
C ALA A 76 128.15 37.44 -63.91
N LEU A 77 128.14 36.54 -64.90
CA LEU A 77 127.24 35.37 -64.94
C LEU A 77 127.44 34.43 -63.74
N LYS A 78 128.67 34.28 -63.22
CA LYS A 78 128.90 33.52 -61.97
C LYS A 78 128.34 34.22 -60.74
N ALA A 79 128.41 35.55 -60.66
CA ALA A 79 127.78 36.31 -59.58
C ALA A 79 126.24 36.29 -59.68
N GLU A 80 125.68 36.33 -60.89
CA GLU A 80 124.24 36.14 -61.13
C GLU A 80 123.80 34.71 -60.76
N ILE A 81 124.54 33.68 -61.18
CA ILE A 81 124.26 32.29 -60.78
C ILE A 81 124.37 32.11 -59.27
N GLY A 82 125.38 32.69 -58.60
CA GLY A 82 125.53 32.62 -57.15
C GLY A 82 124.42 33.33 -56.38
N THR A 83 123.99 34.51 -56.84
CA THR A 83 122.87 35.23 -56.23
C THR A 83 121.51 34.59 -56.54
N LEU A 84 121.35 33.97 -57.71
CA LEU A 84 120.19 33.12 -58.04
C LEU A 84 120.17 31.85 -57.19
N GLN A 85 121.31 31.17 -56.98
CA GLN A 85 121.42 30.01 -56.08
C GLN A 85 121.07 30.38 -54.64
N TYR A 86 121.59 31.50 -54.12
CA TYR A 86 121.22 31.98 -52.79
C TYR A 86 119.73 32.30 -52.69
N ARG A 87 119.15 33.02 -53.67
CA ARG A 87 117.69 33.29 -53.71
C ARG A 87 116.87 32.01 -53.77
N LEU A 88 117.28 31.03 -54.58
CA LEU A 88 116.59 29.75 -54.73
C LEU A 88 116.65 28.96 -53.41
N GLN A 89 117.81 28.90 -52.77
CA GLN A 89 117.99 28.31 -51.43
C GLN A 89 117.18 29.04 -50.35
N THR A 90 117.07 30.37 -50.39
CA THR A 90 116.20 31.14 -49.49
C THR A 90 114.73 30.81 -49.72
N VAL A 91 114.28 30.75 -50.98
CA VAL A 91 112.89 30.38 -51.33
C VAL A 91 112.58 28.92 -50.97
N GLU A 92 113.55 28.01 -51.06
CA GLU A 92 113.43 26.63 -50.57
C GLU A 92 113.28 26.59 -49.05
N GLN A 93 114.10 27.34 -48.30
CA GLN A 93 113.98 27.45 -46.84
C GLN A 93 112.66 28.10 -46.41
N GLU A 94 112.23 29.18 -47.08
CA GLU A 94 110.93 29.82 -46.83
C GLU A 94 109.76 28.88 -47.12
N LYS A 95 109.84 28.11 -48.22
CA LYS A 95 108.86 27.07 -48.58
C LYS A 95 108.82 25.95 -47.55
N ASP A 96 109.96 25.46 -47.09
CA ASP A 96 110.02 24.38 -46.09
C ASP A 96 109.53 24.86 -44.71
N ILE A 97 109.83 26.11 -44.34
CA ILE A 97 109.25 26.77 -43.16
C ILE A 97 107.74 26.92 -43.32
N ALA A 98 107.24 27.35 -44.48
CA ALA A 98 105.81 27.49 -44.74
C ALA A 98 105.07 26.14 -44.72
N MET A 99 105.65 25.10 -45.32
CA MET A 99 105.15 23.73 -45.30
C MET A 99 105.15 23.15 -43.87
N SER A 100 106.21 23.40 -43.10
CA SER A 100 106.28 23.03 -41.69
C SER A 100 105.22 23.75 -40.86
N GLN A 101 105.05 25.06 -41.04
CA GLN A 101 103.98 25.83 -40.39
C GLN A 101 102.59 25.34 -40.80
N GLN A 102 102.37 24.96 -42.06
CA GLN A 102 101.11 24.40 -42.53
C GLN A 102 100.86 23.01 -41.92
N SER A 103 101.85 22.13 -41.86
CA SER A 103 101.74 20.82 -41.21
C SER A 103 101.42 20.97 -39.72
N ASN A 104 102.13 21.85 -39.01
CA ASN A 104 101.86 22.16 -37.61
C ASN A 104 100.44 22.71 -37.39
N LYS A 105 99.93 23.58 -38.28
CA LYS A 105 98.54 24.07 -38.23
C LYS A 105 97.52 22.95 -38.47
N MET A 106 97.77 22.07 -39.44
CA MET A 106 96.92 20.90 -39.71
C MET A 106 96.92 19.88 -38.57
N GLU A 107 98.06 19.66 -37.91
CA GLU A 107 98.14 18.83 -36.70
C GLU A 107 97.41 19.46 -35.52
N GLN A 108 97.56 20.77 -35.29
CA GLN A 108 96.82 21.48 -34.24
C GLN A 108 95.31 21.47 -34.49
N ALA A 109 94.87 21.61 -35.73
CA ALA A 109 93.47 21.44 -36.11
C ALA A 109 92.97 20.02 -35.79
N ARG A 110 93.68 18.99 -36.26
CA ARG A 110 93.34 17.58 -35.98
C ARG A 110 93.32 17.23 -34.50
N ARG A 111 94.23 17.79 -33.69
CA ARG A 111 94.22 17.59 -32.23
C ARG A 111 92.99 18.23 -31.59
N ARG A 112 92.61 19.45 -31.97
CA ARG A 112 91.36 20.08 -31.51
C ARG A 112 90.12 19.31 -31.94
N GLU A 113 90.07 18.84 -33.19
CA GLU A 113 88.98 17.99 -33.69
C GLU A 113 88.87 16.67 -32.88
N GLN A 114 90.00 16.07 -32.51
CA GLN A 114 90.03 14.86 -31.66
C GLN A 114 89.63 15.15 -30.21
N GLU A 115 90.10 16.26 -29.63
CA GLU A 115 89.73 16.71 -28.28
C GLU A 115 88.23 17.04 -28.20
N GLU A 116 87.68 17.74 -29.20
CA GLU A 116 86.24 17.99 -29.31
C GLU A 116 85.44 16.70 -29.52
N ALA A 117 85.90 15.77 -30.36
CA ALA A 117 85.23 14.48 -30.54
C ALA A 117 85.22 13.65 -29.25
N GLN A 118 86.33 13.63 -28.49
CA GLN A 118 86.40 12.98 -27.19
C GLN A 118 85.47 13.64 -26.15
N GLN A 119 85.38 14.97 -26.14
CA GLN A 119 84.43 15.69 -25.27
C GLN A 119 82.97 15.42 -25.66
N ARG A 120 82.64 15.35 -26.96
CA ARG A 120 81.30 14.98 -27.44
C ARG A 120 80.96 13.56 -27.02
N HIS A 121 81.85 12.59 -27.25
CA HIS A 121 81.62 11.19 -26.85
C HIS A 121 81.53 11.01 -25.33
N SER A 122 82.26 11.76 -24.51
CA SER A 122 82.09 11.72 -23.05
C SER A 122 80.75 12.31 -22.61
N ALA A 123 80.31 13.41 -23.23
CA ALA A 123 78.99 14.00 -22.98
C ALA A 123 77.83 13.10 -23.47
N GLU A 124 78.00 12.41 -24.60
CA GLU A 124 77.07 11.39 -25.10
C GLU A 124 77.00 10.18 -24.16
N ALA A 125 78.14 9.71 -23.65
CA ALA A 125 78.20 8.60 -22.70
C ALA A 125 77.58 8.95 -21.34
N GLU A 126 77.76 10.17 -20.83
CA GLU A 126 77.07 10.60 -19.61
C GLU A 126 75.57 10.84 -19.84
N LYS A 127 75.15 11.35 -21.01
CA LYS A 127 73.72 11.41 -21.38
C LYS A 127 73.09 10.03 -21.42
N ALA A 128 73.69 9.06 -22.10
CA ALA A 128 73.19 7.68 -22.11
C ALA A 128 73.11 7.06 -20.69
N LYS A 129 74.00 7.46 -19.77
CA LYS A 129 73.92 7.08 -18.34
C LYS A 129 72.89 7.86 -17.53
N THR A 130 72.44 9.04 -17.94
CA THR A 130 71.29 9.72 -17.32
C THR A 130 69.98 9.20 -17.89
N ASP A 131 69.93 8.96 -19.19
CA ASP A 131 68.72 8.51 -19.89
C ASP A 131 68.34 7.10 -19.44
N SER A 132 69.29 6.16 -19.36
CA SER A 132 69.05 4.82 -18.81
C SER A 132 68.65 4.81 -17.32
N LYS A 133 69.09 5.80 -16.52
CA LYS A 133 68.59 5.97 -15.13
C LYS A 133 67.18 6.53 -15.10
N LEU A 134 66.85 7.48 -15.99
CA LEU A 134 65.51 8.03 -16.11
C LEU A 134 64.52 6.97 -16.65
N GLU A 135 64.96 6.07 -17.52
CA GLU A 135 64.19 4.92 -17.98
C GLU A 135 63.98 3.89 -16.86
N ALA A 136 65.02 3.54 -16.10
CA ALA A 136 64.88 2.67 -14.93
C ALA A 136 63.92 3.25 -13.88
N ILE A 137 64.06 4.53 -13.51
CA ILE A 137 63.16 5.21 -12.56
C ILE A 137 61.73 5.30 -13.11
N ARG A 138 61.54 5.45 -14.43
CA ARG A 138 60.21 5.37 -15.05
C ARG A 138 59.62 3.97 -14.94
N GLN A 139 60.41 2.91 -15.20
CA GLN A 139 59.97 1.53 -15.05
C GLN A 139 59.58 1.22 -13.60
N GLU A 140 60.42 1.54 -12.63
CA GLU A 140 60.11 1.43 -11.19
C GLU A 140 58.82 2.19 -10.82
N MET A 141 58.60 3.39 -11.38
CA MET A 141 57.41 4.20 -11.12
C MET A 141 56.14 3.70 -11.81
N GLU A 142 56.22 3.02 -12.96
CA GLU A 142 55.05 2.34 -13.54
C GLU A 142 54.76 1.01 -12.82
N GLU A 143 55.78 0.21 -12.50
CA GLU A 143 55.64 -1.03 -11.71
C GLU A 143 54.97 -0.76 -10.34
N LEU A 144 55.38 0.31 -9.65
CA LEU A 144 54.76 0.73 -8.39
C LEU A 144 53.30 1.19 -8.55
N LYS A 145 52.93 1.80 -9.68
CA LYS A 145 51.52 2.14 -9.97
C LYS A 145 50.70 0.89 -10.28
N GLU A 146 51.20 -0.01 -11.12
CA GLU A 146 50.51 -1.26 -11.47
C GLU A 146 50.29 -2.12 -10.22
N ALA A 147 51.30 -2.22 -9.35
CA ALA A 147 51.18 -2.85 -8.05
C ALA A 147 50.08 -2.18 -7.19
N ALA A 148 50.14 -0.87 -7.00
CA ALA A 148 49.16 -0.13 -6.20
C ALA A 148 47.73 -0.19 -6.77
N GLU A 149 47.56 -0.20 -8.09
CA GLU A 149 46.27 -0.44 -8.75
C GLU A 149 45.78 -1.87 -8.54
N SER A 150 46.66 -2.88 -8.61
CA SER A 150 46.29 -4.27 -8.37
C SER A 150 45.86 -4.51 -6.91
N ASP A 151 46.58 -3.92 -5.95
CA ASP A 151 46.23 -3.97 -4.53
C ASP A 151 44.90 -3.26 -4.28
N LYS A 152 44.71 -2.05 -4.83
CA LYS A 152 43.45 -1.30 -4.75
C LYS A 152 42.27 -2.10 -5.30
N ARG A 153 42.41 -2.71 -6.49
CA ARG A 153 41.38 -3.58 -7.09
C ARG A 153 41.10 -4.80 -6.19
N SER A 154 42.12 -5.39 -5.56
CA SER A 154 41.95 -6.50 -4.61
C SER A 154 41.21 -6.08 -3.34
N LEU A 155 41.47 -4.86 -2.83
CA LEU A 155 40.82 -4.30 -1.65
C LEU A 155 39.37 -3.93 -1.95
N GLU A 156 39.10 -3.26 -3.07
CA GLU A 156 37.73 -3.00 -3.53
C GLU A 156 36.91 -4.29 -3.70
N SER A 157 37.53 -5.35 -4.23
CA SER A 157 36.86 -6.66 -4.36
C SER A 157 36.57 -7.31 -3.00
N LYS A 158 37.45 -7.15 -2.01
CA LYS A 158 37.24 -7.66 -0.63
C LYS A 158 36.19 -6.84 0.12
N VAL A 159 36.16 -5.52 -0.07
CA VAL A 159 35.14 -4.64 0.50
C VAL A 159 33.76 -5.00 -0.05
N ARG A 160 33.60 -5.14 -1.37
CA ARG A 160 32.31 -5.56 -1.97
C ARG A 160 31.86 -6.93 -1.47
N ALA A 161 32.77 -7.91 -1.40
CA ALA A 161 32.44 -9.23 -0.87
C ALA A 161 31.97 -9.16 0.60
N ALA A 162 32.63 -8.35 1.45
CA ALA A 162 32.21 -8.14 2.83
C ALA A 162 30.90 -7.35 2.97
N GLU A 163 30.62 -6.40 2.06
CA GLU A 163 29.33 -5.69 1.99
C GLU A 163 28.19 -6.62 1.58
N ASP A 164 28.41 -7.50 0.61
CA ASP A 164 27.42 -8.48 0.16
C ASP A 164 27.20 -9.61 1.20
N GLU A 165 28.25 -10.07 1.88
CA GLU A 165 28.12 -10.96 3.06
C GLU A 165 27.36 -10.28 4.21
N ALA A 166 27.63 -9.01 4.49
CA ALA A 166 26.92 -8.25 5.53
C ALA A 166 25.43 -8.06 5.20
N ARG A 167 25.08 -7.79 3.93
CA ARG A 167 23.68 -7.75 3.47
C ARG A 167 23.00 -9.10 3.60
N LEU A 168 23.63 -10.18 3.15
CA LEU A 168 23.08 -11.53 3.24
C LEU A 168 22.84 -11.94 4.71
N LEU A 169 23.71 -11.52 5.64
CA LEU A 169 23.51 -11.73 7.08
C LEU A 169 22.40 -10.86 7.66
N GLN A 170 22.19 -9.64 7.15
CA GLN A 170 21.04 -8.80 7.52
C GLN A 170 19.72 -9.41 7.04
N GLU A 171 19.63 -9.81 5.78
CA GLU A 171 18.46 -10.52 5.21
C GLU A 171 18.13 -11.79 6.01
N GLN A 172 19.13 -12.61 6.34
CA GLN A 172 18.94 -13.80 7.17
C GLN A 172 18.49 -13.48 8.61
N LEU A 173 18.94 -12.37 9.20
CA LEU A 173 18.48 -11.94 10.52
C LEU A 173 17.04 -11.41 10.47
N GLU A 174 16.65 -10.73 9.40
CA GLU A 174 15.28 -10.26 9.18
C GLU A 174 14.32 -11.44 8.95
N ASP A 175 14.69 -12.41 8.11
CA ASP A 175 13.96 -13.68 7.91
C ASP A 175 13.80 -14.46 9.22
N LEU A 176 14.88 -14.62 10.00
CA LEU A 176 14.81 -15.30 11.29
C LEU A 176 13.97 -14.52 12.32
N SER A 177 13.97 -13.19 12.28
CA SER A 177 13.14 -12.37 13.16
C SER A 177 11.65 -12.49 12.81
N SER A 178 11.29 -12.43 11.53
CA SER A 178 9.91 -12.55 11.07
C SER A 178 9.35 -13.96 11.33
N ALA A 179 10.15 -15.01 11.06
CA ALA A 179 9.80 -16.39 11.37
C ALA A 179 9.60 -16.64 12.88
N LYS A 180 10.43 -16.02 13.73
CA LYS A 180 10.29 -16.03 15.19
C LYS A 180 9.00 -15.32 15.63
N ASP A 181 8.70 -14.15 15.09
CA ASP A 181 7.51 -13.38 15.48
C ASP A 181 6.22 -14.00 14.93
N GLU A 182 6.27 -14.71 13.80
CA GLU A 182 5.19 -15.62 13.39
C GLU A 182 5.07 -16.85 14.28
N ALA A 183 6.16 -17.41 14.78
CA ALA A 183 6.12 -18.53 15.72
C ALA A 183 5.50 -18.10 17.07
N ALA A 184 5.88 -16.93 17.59
CA ALA A 184 5.28 -16.31 18.76
C ALA A 184 3.78 -16.08 18.56
N ARG A 185 3.37 -15.35 17.51
CA ARG A 185 1.95 -15.10 17.19
C ARG A 185 1.13 -16.39 16.95
N ARG A 186 1.77 -17.52 16.59
CA ARG A 186 1.14 -18.85 16.50
C ARG A 186 1.07 -19.57 17.85
N ALA A 187 2.02 -19.35 18.74
CA ALA A 187 1.99 -19.85 20.12
C ALA A 187 0.94 -19.11 20.95
N ASP A 188 0.90 -17.78 20.88
CA ASP A 188 -0.05 -16.93 21.61
C ASP A 188 -1.51 -17.26 21.25
N LYS A 189 -1.79 -17.46 19.95
CA LYS A 189 -3.11 -17.92 19.48
C LYS A 189 -3.49 -19.26 20.10
N LYS A 190 -2.61 -20.27 20.03
CA LYS A 190 -2.84 -21.58 20.64
C LYS A 190 -3.03 -21.50 22.17
N ALA A 191 -2.28 -20.63 22.84
CA ALA A 191 -2.42 -20.42 24.28
C ALA A 191 -3.80 -19.84 24.62
N ASN A 192 -4.23 -18.80 23.90
CA ASN A 192 -5.56 -18.20 24.05
C ASN A 192 -6.68 -19.18 23.68
N ASP A 193 -6.55 -19.95 22.60
CA ASP A 193 -7.52 -20.97 22.18
C ASP A 193 -7.68 -22.07 23.26
N LEU A 194 -6.57 -22.56 23.82
CA LEU A 194 -6.58 -23.53 24.91
C LEU A 194 -7.14 -22.92 26.22
N GLN A 195 -6.80 -21.68 26.53
CA GLN A 195 -7.32 -20.99 27.72
C GLN A 195 -8.84 -20.75 27.62
N MET A 196 -9.35 -20.45 26.42
CA MET A 196 -10.78 -20.36 26.15
C MET A 196 -11.47 -21.73 26.25
N GLN A 197 -10.85 -22.81 25.75
CA GLN A 197 -11.36 -24.17 25.92
C GLN A 197 -11.41 -24.61 27.40
N ILE A 198 -10.37 -24.28 28.18
CA ILE A 198 -10.34 -24.53 29.63
C ILE A 198 -11.43 -23.73 30.35
N ALA A 199 -11.62 -22.45 30.01
CA ALA A 199 -12.68 -21.63 30.59
C ALA A 199 -14.09 -22.17 30.28
N ALA A 200 -14.34 -22.59 29.03
CA ALA A 200 -15.60 -23.19 28.63
C ALA A 200 -15.85 -24.56 29.31
N ALA A 201 -14.81 -25.40 29.41
CA ALA A 201 -14.90 -26.66 30.15
C ALA A 201 -15.20 -26.45 31.64
N ASN A 202 -14.56 -25.47 32.28
CA ASN A 202 -14.81 -25.13 33.68
C ASN A 202 -16.25 -24.60 33.90
N SER A 203 -16.78 -23.77 33.00
CA SER A 203 -18.19 -23.34 33.05
C SER A 203 -19.13 -24.53 32.95
N SER A 204 -18.91 -25.41 31.96
CA SER A 204 -19.73 -26.61 31.77
C SER A 204 -19.64 -27.60 32.95
N ILE A 205 -18.50 -27.69 33.64
CA ILE A 205 -18.36 -28.47 34.88
C ILE A 205 -19.20 -27.83 35.99
N GLN A 206 -19.06 -26.52 36.21
CA GLN A 206 -19.80 -25.80 37.25
C GLN A 206 -21.32 -25.82 37.02
N GLU A 207 -21.77 -25.75 35.76
CA GLU A 207 -23.17 -25.91 35.36
C GLU A 207 -23.68 -27.33 35.66
N MET A 208 -22.90 -28.36 35.33
CA MET A 208 -23.25 -29.76 35.61
C MET A 208 -23.23 -30.09 37.11
N GLU A 209 -22.35 -29.46 37.90
CA GLU A 209 -22.31 -29.55 39.36
C GLU A 209 -23.59 -28.94 39.96
N GLN A 210 -23.97 -27.72 39.56
CA GLN A 210 -25.21 -27.08 40.00
C GLN A 210 -26.47 -27.87 39.59
N GLU A 211 -26.51 -28.42 38.37
CA GLU A 211 -27.60 -29.31 37.99
C GLU A 211 -27.62 -30.61 38.81
N SER A 212 -26.46 -31.11 39.26
CA SER A 212 -26.39 -32.30 40.13
C SER A 212 -26.93 -32.00 41.52
N GLU A 213 -26.52 -30.90 42.15
CA GLU A 213 -27.05 -30.44 43.44
C GLU A 213 -28.57 -30.19 43.37
N ALA A 214 -29.05 -29.59 42.28
CA ALA A 214 -30.49 -29.40 42.03
C ALA A 214 -31.24 -30.73 41.85
N ARG A 215 -30.64 -31.73 41.19
CA ARG A 215 -31.22 -33.08 41.05
C ARG A 215 -31.22 -33.86 42.35
N GLU A 216 -30.17 -33.75 43.16
CA GLU A 216 -30.08 -34.40 44.48
C GLU A 216 -31.09 -33.82 45.47
N SER A 217 -31.21 -32.49 45.55
CA SER A 217 -32.21 -31.84 46.40
C SER A 217 -33.65 -32.15 45.96
N ALA A 218 -33.92 -32.19 44.64
CA ALA A 218 -35.21 -32.65 44.11
C ALA A 218 -35.49 -34.13 44.41
N LEU A 219 -34.47 -35.00 44.35
CA LEU A 219 -34.58 -36.42 44.73
C LEU A 219 -34.87 -36.58 46.22
N GLN A 220 -34.23 -35.81 47.09
CA GLN A 220 -34.49 -35.80 48.54
C GLN A 220 -35.94 -35.39 48.81
N GLN A 221 -36.42 -34.28 48.22
CA GLN A 221 -37.82 -33.85 48.35
C GLN A 221 -38.82 -34.89 47.81
N CYS A 222 -38.48 -35.58 46.71
CA CYS A 222 -39.32 -36.68 46.20
C CYS A 222 -39.31 -37.90 47.13
N GLN A 223 -38.19 -38.23 47.77
CA GLN A 223 -38.11 -39.31 48.76
C GLN A 223 -38.90 -38.98 50.03
N GLU A 224 -38.82 -37.74 50.52
CA GLU A 224 -39.66 -37.24 51.62
C GLU A 224 -41.16 -37.33 51.27
N GLN A 225 -41.56 -36.84 50.09
CA GLN A 225 -42.94 -36.95 49.63
C GLN A 225 -43.39 -38.39 49.43
N ILE A 226 -42.54 -39.30 48.94
CA ILE A 226 -42.86 -40.74 48.85
C ILE A 226 -43.07 -41.32 50.24
N LEU A 227 -42.20 -41.02 51.21
CA LEU A 227 -42.38 -41.45 52.59
C LEU A 227 -43.68 -40.89 53.21
N GLU A 228 -44.04 -39.63 52.95
CA GLU A 228 -45.34 -39.08 53.36
C GLU A 228 -46.52 -39.81 52.70
N LYS A 229 -46.41 -40.09 51.39
CA LYS A 229 -47.45 -40.78 50.60
C LYS A 229 -47.62 -42.22 51.05
N ASP A 230 -46.54 -42.96 51.31
CA ASP A 230 -46.57 -44.33 51.82
C ASP A 230 -47.15 -44.37 53.25
N ASN A 231 -46.78 -43.40 54.09
CA ASN A 231 -47.40 -43.23 55.42
C ASN A 231 -48.88 -42.84 55.35
N LEU A 232 -49.35 -42.22 54.26
CA LEU A 232 -50.77 -41.93 54.02
C LEU A 232 -51.48 -43.15 53.42
N ILE A 233 -50.85 -43.86 52.47
CA ILE A 233 -51.35 -45.10 51.87
C ILE A 233 -51.55 -46.15 52.96
N GLY A 234 -50.58 -46.40 53.85
CA GLY A 234 -50.77 -47.36 54.95
C GLY A 234 -51.93 -47.01 55.90
N ARG A 235 -52.27 -45.72 56.06
CA ARG A 235 -53.48 -45.28 56.78
C ARG A 235 -54.74 -45.54 55.96
N LEU A 236 -54.73 -45.15 54.69
CA LEU A 236 -55.85 -45.36 53.76
C LEU A 236 -56.11 -46.83 53.46
N GLU A 237 -55.11 -47.70 53.47
CA GLU A 237 -55.24 -49.15 53.33
C GLU A 237 -55.84 -49.78 54.59
N ALA A 238 -55.47 -49.32 55.78
CA ALA A 238 -56.15 -49.71 57.02
C ALA A 238 -57.63 -49.27 57.00
N ASP A 239 -57.93 -48.06 56.51
CA ASP A 239 -59.29 -47.58 56.32
C ASP A 239 -60.04 -48.27 55.17
N VAL A 240 -59.38 -48.68 54.09
CA VAL A 240 -59.97 -49.44 52.99
C VAL A 240 -60.20 -50.90 53.38
N LEU A 241 -59.36 -51.49 54.23
CA LEU A 241 -59.64 -52.79 54.86
C LEU A 241 -60.85 -52.68 55.79
N ARG A 242 -60.95 -51.60 56.58
CA ARG A 242 -62.12 -51.28 57.42
C ARG A 242 -63.39 -51.04 56.60
N LEU A 243 -63.30 -50.39 55.44
CA LEU A 243 -64.44 -50.06 54.58
C LEU A 243 -64.84 -51.23 53.65
N LYS A 244 -63.91 -52.03 53.13
CA LYS A 244 -64.22 -53.29 52.41
C LYS A 244 -64.79 -54.37 53.33
N ALA A 245 -64.51 -54.30 54.63
CA ALA A 245 -65.26 -55.07 55.64
C ALA A 245 -66.70 -54.53 55.88
N GLN A 246 -67.09 -53.43 55.23
CA GLN A 246 -68.39 -52.77 55.37
C GLN A 246 -69.16 -52.54 54.04
N SER A 247 -68.51 -52.62 52.87
CA SER A 247 -69.14 -52.38 51.55
C SER A 247 -68.73 -53.43 50.49
N GLY A 248 -69.68 -53.78 49.61
CA GLY A 248 -69.52 -54.82 48.60
C GLY A 248 -68.87 -54.33 47.29
N ASP A 249 -67.91 -55.09 46.77
CA ASP A 249 -66.98 -54.73 45.68
C ASP A 249 -67.59 -54.59 44.25
N ALA A 250 -68.90 -54.32 44.12
CA ALA A 250 -69.58 -54.23 42.82
C ALA A 250 -69.50 -52.83 42.17
N GLU A 251 -70.03 -51.80 42.85
CA GLU A 251 -70.11 -50.43 42.31
C GLU A 251 -68.74 -49.76 42.24
N THR A 252 -67.86 -50.06 43.21
CA THR A 252 -66.44 -49.65 43.22
C THR A 252 -65.72 -50.07 41.94
N MET A 253 -65.95 -51.29 41.46
CA MET A 253 -65.34 -51.81 40.24
C MET A 253 -65.87 -51.18 38.94
N GLU A 254 -67.04 -50.53 38.93
CA GLU A 254 -67.49 -49.73 37.78
C GLU A 254 -66.94 -48.30 37.82
N ILE A 255 -66.81 -47.71 39.01
CA ILE A 255 -66.18 -46.41 39.20
C ILE A 255 -64.70 -46.49 38.77
N ILE A 256 -63.95 -47.48 39.29
CA ILE A 256 -62.55 -47.72 38.93
C ILE A 256 -62.37 -47.93 37.42
N LYS A 257 -63.27 -48.65 36.74
CA LYS A 257 -63.20 -48.82 35.26
C LYS A 257 -63.38 -47.50 34.52
N ARG A 258 -64.30 -46.64 34.97
CA ARG A 258 -64.54 -45.32 34.37
C ARG A 258 -63.33 -44.41 34.57
N GLU A 259 -62.86 -44.28 35.80
CA GLU A 259 -61.67 -43.48 36.15
C GLU A 259 -60.41 -43.96 35.43
N LEU A 260 -60.20 -45.27 35.32
CA LEU A 260 -59.08 -45.84 34.54
C LEU A 260 -59.20 -45.51 33.04
N SER A 261 -60.42 -45.51 32.47
CA SER A 261 -60.63 -45.12 31.07
C SER A 261 -60.39 -43.63 30.83
N GLU A 262 -60.77 -42.78 31.78
CA GLU A 262 -60.52 -41.34 31.76
C GLU A 262 -59.01 -41.05 31.90
N GLN A 263 -58.32 -41.70 32.84
CA GLN A 263 -56.86 -41.65 32.99
C GLN A 263 -56.14 -42.10 31.71
N VAL A 264 -56.56 -43.19 31.06
CA VAL A 264 -55.97 -43.63 29.77
C VAL A 264 -56.22 -42.61 28.66
N SER A 265 -57.37 -41.94 28.65
CA SER A 265 -57.62 -40.85 27.68
C SER A 265 -56.73 -39.63 27.95
N HIS A 266 -56.55 -39.25 29.22
CA HIS A 266 -55.69 -38.16 29.65
C HIS A 266 -54.20 -38.44 29.37
N ILE A 267 -53.72 -39.66 29.63
CA ILE A 267 -52.36 -40.10 29.28
C ILE A 267 -52.15 -39.99 27.76
N ARG A 268 -53.11 -40.44 26.94
CA ARG A 268 -53.02 -40.29 25.47
C ARG A 268 -52.99 -38.82 25.02
N ALA A 269 -53.73 -37.94 25.68
CA ALA A 269 -53.68 -36.50 25.43
C ALA A 269 -52.32 -35.88 25.82
N LEU A 270 -51.77 -36.24 26.99
CA LEU A 270 -50.43 -35.84 27.43
C LEU A 270 -49.33 -36.39 26.51
N GLU A 271 -49.44 -37.62 26.02
CA GLU A 271 -48.50 -38.14 25.03
C GLU A 271 -48.59 -37.38 23.69
N ALA A 272 -49.79 -36.95 23.28
CA ALA A 272 -49.97 -36.17 22.06
C ALA A 272 -49.33 -34.78 22.19
N THR A 273 -49.61 -34.04 23.27
CA THR A 273 -49.00 -32.72 23.50
C THR A 273 -47.49 -32.82 23.72
N ASN A 274 -46.98 -33.88 24.36
CA ASN A 274 -45.55 -34.13 24.49
C ASN A 274 -44.89 -34.42 23.11
N ARG A 275 -45.55 -35.18 22.23
CA ARG A 275 -45.08 -35.38 20.83
C ARG A 275 -45.06 -34.07 20.05
N GLU A 276 -46.06 -33.22 20.22
CA GLU A 276 -46.12 -31.88 19.60
C GLU A 276 -45.00 -30.97 20.13
N GLN A 277 -44.83 -30.87 21.45
CA GLN A 277 -43.74 -30.14 22.11
C GLN A 277 -42.36 -30.66 21.68
N LEU A 278 -42.17 -31.97 21.54
CA LEU A 278 -40.92 -32.55 21.01
C LEU A 278 -40.69 -32.20 19.53
N SER A 279 -41.75 -32.00 18.74
CA SER A 279 -41.64 -31.52 17.36
C SER A 279 -41.26 -30.04 17.30
N GLU A 280 -41.84 -29.22 18.19
CA GLU A 280 -41.49 -27.80 18.33
C GLU A 280 -40.08 -27.60 18.87
N LEU A 281 -39.66 -28.34 19.90
CA LEU A 281 -38.28 -28.29 20.39
C LEU A 281 -37.27 -28.70 19.31
N LYS A 282 -37.61 -29.64 18.42
CA LYS A 282 -36.78 -29.95 17.24
C LYS A 282 -36.75 -28.80 16.24
N ARG A 283 -37.89 -28.16 15.96
CA ARG A 283 -38.02 -26.97 15.10
C ARG A 283 -37.19 -25.80 15.64
N LEU A 284 -37.33 -25.48 16.92
CA LEU A 284 -36.61 -24.39 17.59
C LEU A 284 -35.10 -24.67 17.65
N ARG A 285 -34.68 -25.91 17.94
CA ARG A 285 -33.24 -26.28 17.88
C ARG A 285 -32.66 -26.18 16.46
N ALA A 286 -33.46 -26.40 15.42
CA ALA A 286 -33.02 -26.18 14.04
C ALA A 286 -32.93 -24.68 13.68
N VAL A 287 -33.88 -23.87 14.16
CA VAL A 287 -33.85 -22.40 13.99
C VAL A 287 -32.67 -21.78 14.75
N ASN A 288 -32.40 -22.18 16.00
CA ASN A 288 -31.28 -21.66 16.77
C ASN A 288 -29.94 -21.92 16.07
N LYS A 289 -29.73 -23.11 15.49
CA LYS A 289 -28.53 -23.41 14.68
C LYS A 289 -28.40 -22.53 13.44
N ALA A 290 -29.51 -22.16 12.80
CA ALA A 290 -29.49 -21.21 11.69
C ALA A 290 -29.17 -19.79 12.18
N VAL A 291 -29.66 -19.39 13.35
CA VAL A 291 -29.33 -18.10 13.99
C VAL A 291 -27.86 -18.06 14.42
N GLU A 292 -27.31 -19.13 14.99
CA GLU A 292 -25.89 -19.28 15.35
C GLU A 292 -24.99 -19.05 14.14
N ILE A 293 -25.28 -19.69 12.99
CA ILE A 293 -24.56 -19.48 11.73
C ILE A 293 -24.67 -18.02 11.26
N VAL A 294 -25.87 -17.43 11.27
CA VAL A 294 -26.06 -16.02 10.89
C VAL A 294 -25.35 -15.05 11.84
N GLU A 295 -25.22 -15.38 13.13
CA GLU A 295 -24.41 -14.61 14.07
C GLU A 295 -22.91 -14.75 13.81
N GLU A 296 -22.41 -15.94 13.45
CA GLU A 296 -21.02 -16.14 13.03
C GLU A 296 -20.71 -15.39 11.72
N GLU A 297 -21.60 -15.45 10.73
CA GLU A 297 -21.50 -14.67 9.51
C GLU A 297 -21.48 -13.17 9.81
N LYS A 298 -22.40 -12.68 10.65
CA LYS A 298 -22.45 -11.28 11.13
C LYS A 298 -21.16 -10.88 11.85
N ARG A 299 -20.64 -11.71 12.76
CA ARG A 299 -19.34 -11.49 13.44
C ARG A 299 -18.20 -11.45 12.42
N SER A 300 -18.23 -12.27 11.37
CA SER A 300 -17.25 -12.25 10.28
C SER A 300 -17.34 -10.98 9.42
N LEU A 301 -18.55 -10.49 9.16
CA LEU A 301 -18.81 -9.29 8.37
C LEU A 301 -18.42 -8.02 9.15
N LEU A 302 -18.76 -7.93 10.44
CA LEU A 302 -18.31 -6.83 11.31
C LEU A 302 -16.79 -6.73 11.36
N ARG A 303 -16.08 -7.85 11.55
CA ARG A 303 -14.60 -7.88 11.50
C ARG A 303 -14.03 -7.44 10.13
N LYS A 304 -14.73 -7.70 9.02
CA LYS A 304 -14.35 -7.23 7.68
C LYS A 304 -14.61 -5.74 7.49
N VAL A 305 -15.69 -5.20 8.08
CA VAL A 305 -15.99 -3.76 8.10
C VAL A 305 -14.97 -3.02 8.95
N GLU A 306 -14.70 -3.45 10.18
CA GLU A 306 -13.66 -2.89 11.04
C GLU A 306 -12.27 -2.92 10.39
N ALA A 307 -11.96 -3.94 9.59
CA ALA A 307 -10.71 -4.01 8.83
C ALA A 307 -10.71 -3.04 7.62
N ALA A 308 -11.84 -2.87 6.94
CA ALA A 308 -11.98 -1.89 5.86
C ALA A 308 -11.88 -0.45 6.39
N GLU A 309 -12.54 -0.12 7.50
CA GLU A 309 -12.48 1.20 8.16
C GLU A 309 -11.06 1.57 8.59
N ARG A 310 -10.27 0.60 9.10
CA ARG A 310 -8.85 0.79 9.40
C ARG A 310 -8.02 1.05 8.14
N LEU A 311 -8.24 0.26 7.08
CA LEU A 311 -7.57 0.47 5.80
C LEU A 311 -7.96 1.82 5.16
N GLU A 312 -9.20 2.31 5.35
CA GLU A 312 -9.62 3.63 4.89
C GLU A 312 -8.96 4.77 5.68
N ALA A 313 -8.73 4.59 6.98
CA ALA A 313 -7.95 5.51 7.81
C ALA A 313 -6.46 5.53 7.39
N GLU A 314 -5.82 4.36 7.28
CA GLU A 314 -4.44 4.21 6.79
C GLU A 314 -4.27 4.82 5.38
N LEU A 315 -5.24 4.60 4.50
CA LEU A 315 -5.30 5.19 3.15
C LEU A 315 -5.47 6.72 3.19
N ALA A 316 -6.24 7.26 4.13
CA ALA A 316 -6.40 8.70 4.31
C ALA A 316 -5.10 9.34 4.84
N GLU A 317 -4.45 8.73 5.83
CA GLU A 317 -3.14 9.17 6.34
C GLU A 317 -2.07 9.12 5.25
N ALA A 318 -1.97 8.01 4.50
CA ALA A 318 -1.04 7.87 3.39
C ALA A 318 -1.30 8.88 2.26
N ARG A 319 -2.57 9.21 1.97
CA ARG A 319 -2.93 10.30 1.03
C ARG A 319 -2.46 11.66 1.53
N ILE A 320 -2.65 11.97 2.81
CA ILE A 320 -2.21 13.23 3.43
C ILE A 320 -0.67 13.32 3.45
N GLN A 321 0.02 12.24 3.78
CA GLN A 321 1.49 12.17 3.72
C GLN A 321 1.99 12.38 2.29
N ARG A 322 1.37 11.71 1.29
CA ARG A 322 1.72 11.87 -0.12
C ARG A 322 1.47 13.30 -0.60
N GLN A 323 0.37 13.93 -0.20
CA GLN A 323 0.09 15.34 -0.51
C GLN A 323 1.16 16.26 0.10
N ARG A 324 1.50 16.11 1.38
CA ARG A 324 2.59 16.88 2.00
C ARG A 324 3.92 16.73 1.26
N LEU A 325 4.29 15.51 0.87
CA LEU A 325 5.51 15.25 0.10
C LEU A 325 5.43 15.80 -1.34
N GLU A 326 4.25 15.88 -1.94
CA GLU A 326 4.04 16.53 -3.24
C GLU A 326 4.12 18.07 -3.11
N ASP A 327 3.55 18.65 -2.06
CA ASP A 327 3.61 20.10 -1.75
C ASP A 327 5.02 20.54 -1.34
N GLU A 328 5.74 19.73 -0.57
CA GLU A 328 7.16 19.91 -0.26
C GLU A 328 8.00 19.83 -1.53
N ARG A 329 7.79 18.82 -2.38
CA ARG A 329 8.52 18.72 -3.66
C ARG A 329 8.22 19.89 -4.58
N LEU A 330 6.98 20.39 -4.62
CA LEU A 330 6.57 21.54 -5.44
C LEU A 330 7.13 22.87 -4.91
N SER A 331 7.20 23.06 -3.59
CA SER A 331 7.83 24.26 -3.00
C SER A 331 9.36 24.23 -3.16
N TRP A 332 10.00 23.07 -3.02
CA TRP A 332 11.42 22.92 -3.35
C TRP A 332 11.70 23.07 -4.86
N SER A 333 10.85 22.57 -5.75
CA SER A 333 11.06 22.77 -7.20
C SER A 333 10.87 24.24 -7.58
N ALA A 334 9.82 24.91 -7.09
CA ALA A 334 9.61 26.33 -7.34
C ALA A 334 10.76 27.20 -6.80
N TYR A 335 11.31 26.88 -5.61
CA TYR A 335 12.50 27.55 -5.09
C TYR A 335 13.71 27.36 -6.03
N LEU A 336 14.00 26.11 -6.43
CA LEU A 336 15.13 25.82 -7.32
C LEU A 336 14.96 26.38 -8.74
N GLU A 337 13.73 26.45 -9.24
CA GLU A 337 13.38 27.09 -10.52
C GLU A 337 13.59 28.60 -10.44
N ASN A 338 13.11 29.28 -9.39
CA ASN A 338 13.37 30.70 -9.14
C ASN A 338 14.88 31.02 -9.09
N VAL A 339 15.67 30.19 -8.39
CA VAL A 339 17.14 30.34 -8.31
C VAL A 339 17.80 30.10 -9.67
N SER A 340 17.26 29.19 -10.49
CA SER A 340 17.75 28.90 -11.84
C SER A 340 17.39 29.99 -12.87
N GLU A 341 16.25 30.66 -12.74
CA GLU A 341 15.83 31.75 -13.63
C GLU A 341 16.49 33.09 -13.27
N THR A 342 16.63 33.40 -11.98
CA THR A 342 17.24 34.66 -11.52
C THR A 342 18.77 34.60 -11.41
N GLY A 343 19.35 33.39 -11.30
CA GLY A 343 20.78 33.19 -11.10
C GLY A 343 21.30 33.60 -9.72
N GLN A 344 20.41 33.88 -8.76
CA GLN A 344 20.72 34.26 -7.39
C GLN A 344 19.94 33.36 -6.43
N ALA A 345 20.57 32.93 -5.33
CA ALA A 345 19.82 32.33 -4.23
C ALA A 345 19.06 33.45 -3.49
N GLU A 346 17.79 33.24 -3.13
CA GLU A 346 17.10 34.19 -2.22
C GLU A 346 17.74 34.23 -0.82
N PHE A 347 18.49 33.18 -0.46
CA PHE A 347 19.25 33.09 0.78
C PHE A 347 20.60 32.41 0.51
N ASP A 348 21.71 33.09 0.79
CA ASP A 348 23.07 32.54 0.61
C ASP A 348 23.51 31.69 1.83
N SER A 349 22.85 31.87 2.98
CA SER A 349 23.13 31.12 4.22
C SER A 349 21.87 30.50 4.86
N PRO A 350 21.95 29.27 5.43
CA PRO A 350 20.89 28.71 6.27
C PRO A 350 20.52 29.59 7.48
N GLU A 351 21.43 30.44 7.96
CA GLU A 351 21.13 31.41 9.02
C GLU A 351 20.18 32.52 8.54
N GLU A 352 20.23 32.88 7.25
CA GLU A 352 19.34 33.89 6.66
C GLU A 352 17.95 33.32 6.44
N ILE A 353 17.84 32.06 5.99
CA ILE A 353 16.57 31.31 5.97
C ILE A 353 15.96 31.27 7.38
N ALA A 354 16.76 31.00 8.41
CA ALA A 354 16.29 30.97 9.79
C ALA A 354 15.82 32.36 10.29
N ARG A 355 16.54 33.44 9.95
CA ARG A 355 16.15 34.83 10.27
C ARG A 355 14.86 35.23 9.55
N ALA A 356 14.73 34.93 8.27
CA ALA A 356 13.52 35.19 7.48
C ALA A 356 12.32 34.40 8.00
N LEU A 357 12.49 33.12 8.34
CA LEU A 357 11.45 32.29 8.97
C LEU A 357 11.00 32.83 10.34
N VAL A 358 11.92 33.41 11.13
CA VAL A 358 11.56 34.07 12.40
C VAL A 358 10.82 35.39 12.15
N GLN A 359 11.24 36.18 11.15
CA GLN A 359 10.54 37.40 10.74
C GLN A 359 9.12 37.08 10.25
N GLU A 360 8.94 36.08 9.37
CA GLU A 360 7.61 35.71 8.86
C GLU A 360 6.71 35.06 9.92
N ARG A 361 7.27 34.43 10.96
CA ARG A 361 6.50 34.00 12.13
C ARG A 361 6.03 35.18 12.98
N LEU A 362 6.82 36.25 13.08
CA LEU A 362 6.45 37.48 13.80
C LEU A 362 5.42 38.32 13.02
N THR A 363 5.57 38.48 11.70
CA THR A 363 4.55 39.13 10.85
C THR A 363 3.24 38.36 10.92
N SER A 364 3.27 37.03 10.71
CA SER A 364 2.10 36.15 10.78
C SER A 364 1.40 36.22 12.14
N ALA A 365 2.16 36.22 13.24
CA ALA A 365 1.59 36.41 14.58
C ALA A 365 0.89 37.78 14.72
N SER A 366 1.51 38.87 14.25
CA SER A 366 0.89 40.20 14.32
C SER A 366 -0.34 40.34 13.41
N TYR A 367 -0.38 39.66 12.25
CA TYR A 367 -1.58 39.61 11.41
C TYR A 367 -2.70 38.79 12.05
N VAL A 368 -2.39 37.69 12.75
CA VAL A 368 -3.38 36.93 13.53
C VAL A 368 -3.92 37.74 14.71
N GLU A 369 -3.09 38.53 15.39
CA GLU A 369 -3.51 39.46 16.44
C GLU A 369 -4.44 40.56 15.88
N GLN A 370 -4.07 41.20 14.77
CA GLN A 370 -4.90 42.20 14.09
C GLN A 370 -6.24 41.62 13.61
N LEU A 371 -6.23 40.41 13.02
CA LEU A 371 -7.46 39.70 12.64
C LEU A 371 -8.31 39.32 13.86
N GLY A 372 -7.68 39.01 15.00
CA GLY A 372 -8.35 38.80 16.28
C GLY A 372 -9.07 40.06 16.77
N ALA A 373 -8.38 41.21 16.76
CA ALA A 373 -8.95 42.50 17.11
C ALA A 373 -10.13 42.89 16.21
N VAL A 374 -9.95 42.84 14.88
CA VAL A 374 -11.02 43.16 13.91
C VAL A 374 -12.21 42.20 14.06
N ARG A 375 -12.00 40.91 14.34
CA ARG A 375 -13.09 39.97 14.63
C ARG A 375 -13.83 40.32 15.92
N ALA A 376 -13.13 40.78 16.96
CA ALA A 376 -13.75 41.24 18.20
C ALA A 376 -14.56 42.52 18.00
N GLU A 377 -14.06 43.48 17.22
CA GLU A 377 -14.79 44.70 16.83
C GLU A 377 -16.06 44.37 16.03
N VAL A 378 -15.96 43.48 15.03
CA VAL A 378 -17.13 43.02 14.25
C VAL A 378 -18.14 42.30 15.14
N ALA A 379 -17.70 41.45 16.08
CA ALA A 379 -18.59 40.80 17.03
C ALA A 379 -19.29 41.80 17.97
N ALA A 380 -18.59 42.83 18.44
CA ALA A 380 -19.17 43.91 19.24
C ALA A 380 -20.20 44.73 18.45
N GLN A 381 -19.89 45.09 17.20
CA GLN A 381 -20.82 45.78 16.30
C GLN A 381 -22.05 44.93 15.99
N GLN A 382 -21.90 43.62 15.77
CA GLN A 382 -23.04 42.69 15.61
C GLN A 382 -23.89 42.59 16.89
N GLY A 383 -23.28 42.62 18.07
CA GLY A 383 -23.99 42.71 19.34
C GLY A 383 -24.81 44.00 19.46
N GLN A 384 -24.21 45.14 19.10
CA GLN A 384 -24.90 46.43 19.09
C GLN A 384 -26.05 46.49 18.06
N ILE A 385 -25.87 45.91 16.87
CA ILE A 385 -26.93 45.78 15.86
C ILE A 385 -28.11 44.98 16.41
N LYS A 386 -27.85 43.81 17.04
CA LYS A 386 -28.92 42.99 17.66
C LYS A 386 -29.67 43.75 18.75
N ALA A 387 -28.97 44.45 19.65
CA ALA A 387 -29.60 45.27 20.68
C ALA A 387 -30.51 46.36 20.07
N LEU A 388 -30.05 47.05 19.01
CA LEU A 388 -30.86 48.04 18.28
C LEU A 388 -32.03 47.42 17.51
N GLU A 389 -31.92 46.17 17.04
CA GLU A 389 -33.02 45.43 16.43
C GLU A 389 -34.06 44.97 17.46
N GLU A 390 -33.62 44.56 18.66
CA GLU A 390 -34.48 44.23 19.80
C GLU A 390 -35.21 45.48 20.33
N GLU A 391 -34.52 46.60 20.54
CA GLU A 391 -35.15 47.89 20.89
C GLU A 391 -36.19 48.32 19.85
N LYS A 392 -35.85 48.20 18.56
CA LYS A 392 -36.76 48.50 17.44
C LYS A 392 -37.95 47.54 17.38
N ALA A 393 -37.81 46.27 17.78
CA ALA A 393 -38.92 45.34 17.92
C ALA A 393 -39.82 45.69 19.11
N GLN A 394 -39.25 46.07 20.25
CA GLN A 394 -39.98 46.54 21.43
C GLN A 394 -40.75 47.84 21.15
N LEU A 395 -40.12 48.82 20.49
CA LEU A 395 -40.79 50.07 20.09
C LEU A 395 -41.92 49.81 19.08
N ARG A 396 -41.75 48.84 18.17
CA ARG A 396 -42.83 48.41 17.25
C ARG A 396 -44.00 47.79 17.99
N SER A 397 -43.78 46.88 18.93
CA SER A 397 -44.88 46.27 19.70
C SER A 397 -45.54 47.27 20.66
N GLN A 398 -44.81 48.25 21.20
CA GLN A 398 -45.39 49.37 21.94
C GLN A 398 -46.30 50.24 21.06
N VAL A 399 -45.87 50.58 19.84
CA VAL A 399 -46.71 51.31 18.87
C VAL A 399 -47.93 50.48 18.46
N GLU A 400 -47.77 49.19 18.19
CA GLU A 400 -48.87 48.29 17.85
C GLU A 400 -49.91 48.23 18.97
N ASN A 401 -49.47 47.96 20.21
CA ASN A 401 -50.32 47.97 21.42
C ASN A 401 -51.02 49.32 21.66
N ALA A 402 -50.35 50.44 21.37
CA ALA A 402 -50.97 51.76 21.42
C ALA A 402 -52.05 51.93 20.34
N THR A 403 -51.82 51.45 19.12
CA THR A 403 -52.81 51.52 18.03
C THR A 403 -54.01 50.59 18.25
N THR A 404 -53.82 49.36 18.74
CA THR A 404 -54.92 48.44 19.04
C THR A 404 -55.75 48.92 20.22
N SER A 405 -55.12 49.48 21.27
CA SER A 405 -55.80 50.15 22.37
C SER A 405 -56.61 51.37 21.91
N ALA A 406 -56.04 52.21 21.04
CA ALA A 406 -56.74 53.35 20.46
C ALA A 406 -57.92 52.94 19.55
N GLN A 407 -57.78 51.84 18.80
CA GLN A 407 -58.86 51.27 17.99
C GLN A 407 -59.98 50.70 18.87
N ALA A 408 -59.66 49.91 19.90
CA ALA A 408 -60.62 49.35 20.85
C ALA A 408 -61.43 50.46 21.56
N ALA A 409 -60.73 51.49 22.06
CA ALA A 409 -61.35 52.67 22.67
C ALA A 409 -62.17 53.53 21.69
N ASN A 410 -62.08 53.27 20.38
CA ASN A 410 -62.94 53.89 19.36
C ASN A 410 -64.11 52.97 18.98
N THR A 411 -63.89 51.66 18.82
CA THR A 411 -64.96 50.68 18.55
C THR A 411 -65.98 50.63 19.68
N ASP A 412 -65.56 50.75 20.94
CA ASP A 412 -66.49 50.73 22.08
C ASP A 412 -67.29 52.04 22.18
N LYS A 413 -66.72 53.18 21.77
CA LYS A 413 -67.47 54.44 21.61
C LYS A 413 -68.48 54.37 20.47
N VAL A 414 -68.19 53.62 19.41
CA VAL A 414 -69.14 53.37 18.31
C VAL A 414 -70.25 52.41 18.75
N ARG A 415 -69.91 51.30 19.44
CA ARG A 415 -70.89 50.37 20.05
C ARG A 415 -71.83 51.10 21.01
N MET A 416 -71.32 51.81 22.01
CA MET A 416 -72.15 52.57 22.96
C MET A 416 -73.06 53.61 22.30
N ARG A 417 -72.68 54.16 21.13
CA ARG A 417 -73.56 55.03 20.32
C ARG A 417 -74.67 54.23 19.63
N LEU A 418 -74.33 53.12 18.98
CA LEU A 418 -75.28 52.24 18.29
C LEU A 418 -76.26 51.60 19.27
N ASP A 419 -75.80 51.12 20.43
CA ASP A 419 -76.65 50.55 21.48
C ASP A 419 -77.61 51.58 22.05
N ARG A 420 -77.14 52.83 22.26
CA ARG A 420 -78.02 53.94 22.67
C ARG A 420 -79.03 54.30 21.58
N GLN A 421 -78.66 54.29 20.30
CA GLN A 421 -79.58 54.51 19.19
C GLN A 421 -80.63 53.39 19.10
N ARG A 422 -80.21 52.12 19.21
CA ARG A 422 -81.10 50.95 19.24
C ARG A 422 -82.07 50.99 20.43
N ALA A 423 -81.59 51.35 21.62
CA ALA A 423 -82.43 51.46 22.81
C ALA A 423 -83.43 52.62 22.75
N LEU A 424 -83.12 53.70 22.01
CA LEU A 424 -84.08 54.79 21.73
C LEU A 424 -85.12 54.35 20.69
N ALA A 425 -84.69 53.77 19.57
CA ALA A 425 -85.58 53.29 18.53
C ALA A 425 -86.54 52.18 19.01
N LEU A 426 -86.07 51.27 19.88
CA LEU A 426 -86.95 50.27 20.51
C LEU A 426 -88.03 50.92 21.37
N LYS A 427 -87.68 51.92 22.19
CA LYS A 427 -88.66 52.67 23.00
C LYS A 427 -89.64 53.50 22.17
N GLU A 428 -89.19 54.02 21.03
CA GLU A 428 -90.04 54.70 20.06
C GLU A 428 -91.04 53.73 19.40
N VAL A 429 -90.59 52.53 19.01
CA VAL A 429 -91.47 51.46 18.50
C VAL A 429 -92.43 50.93 19.58
N GLU A 430 -91.98 50.75 20.82
CA GLU A 430 -92.84 50.40 21.96
C GLU A 430 -93.90 51.48 22.22
N TYR A 431 -93.52 52.76 22.17
CA TYR A 431 -94.44 53.88 22.34
C TYR A 431 -95.45 53.99 21.20
N LEU A 432 -95.02 53.81 19.94
CA LEU A 432 -95.92 53.81 18.78
C LEU A 432 -96.86 52.59 18.79
N ARG A 433 -96.38 51.39 19.16
CA ARG A 433 -97.24 50.21 19.37
C ARG A 433 -98.26 50.44 20.51
N ALA A 434 -97.86 51.13 21.58
CA ALA A 434 -98.77 51.50 22.66
C ALA A 434 -99.80 52.57 22.24
N GLN A 435 -99.42 53.54 21.39
CA GLN A 435 -100.35 54.51 20.81
C GLN A 435 -101.36 53.86 19.87
N LEU A 436 -100.91 53.00 18.94
CA LEU A 436 -101.82 52.26 18.04
C LEU A 436 -102.81 51.43 18.85
N LYS A 437 -102.33 50.67 19.83
CA LYS A 437 -103.20 49.89 20.72
C LYS A 437 -104.16 50.73 21.57
N ALA A 438 -103.81 51.97 21.88
CA ALA A 438 -104.73 52.91 22.51
C ALA A 438 -105.82 53.37 21.53
N PHE A 439 -105.47 53.72 20.29
CA PHE A 439 -106.43 54.04 19.24
C PHE A 439 -107.37 52.86 18.95
N ASP A 440 -106.87 51.62 18.87
CA ASP A 440 -107.72 50.42 18.71
C ASP A 440 -108.78 50.32 19.82
N THR A 441 -108.42 50.65 21.08
CA THR A 441 -109.37 50.67 22.20
C THR A 441 -110.28 51.89 22.24
N GLU A 442 -109.87 53.03 21.71
CA GLU A 442 -110.72 54.22 21.57
C GLU A 442 -111.74 54.04 20.42
N GLU A 443 -111.36 53.44 19.29
CA GLU A 443 -112.29 53.10 18.22
C GLU A 443 -113.34 52.07 18.68
N HIS A 444 -112.92 51.00 19.38
CA HIS A 444 -113.84 50.00 19.97
C HIS A 444 -114.87 50.62 20.92
N THR A 445 -114.45 51.61 21.72
CA THR A 445 -115.31 52.23 22.74
C THR A 445 -116.14 53.43 22.26
N VAL A 446 -115.78 54.07 21.13
CA VAL A 446 -116.45 55.27 20.62
C VAL A 446 -117.28 55.03 19.35
N GLN A 447 -116.94 54.06 18.48
CA GLN A 447 -117.71 53.74 17.26
C GLN A 447 -117.82 52.23 16.98
N PRO A 448 -118.60 51.47 17.78
CA PRO A 448 -118.73 50.02 17.62
C PRO A 448 -119.29 49.58 16.26
N ASP A 449 -120.16 50.38 15.62
CA ASP A 449 -120.74 50.05 14.30
C ASP A 449 -119.75 50.13 13.12
N GLN A 450 -118.50 50.55 13.34
CA GLN A 450 -117.43 50.53 12.34
C GLN A 450 -116.19 49.72 12.78
N PHE A 451 -116.13 49.25 14.03
CA PHE A 451 -115.03 48.43 14.51
C PHE A 451 -115.18 46.97 14.05
N ASP A 452 -114.52 46.64 12.95
CA ASP A 452 -114.56 45.32 12.32
C ASP A 452 -113.64 44.35 13.09
N GLU A 453 -114.12 43.74 14.18
CA GLU A 453 -113.34 42.82 15.04
C GLU A 453 -112.66 41.70 14.24
N THR A 454 -113.29 41.24 13.15
CA THR A 454 -112.72 40.22 12.25
C THR A 454 -111.47 40.72 11.51
N ARG A 455 -111.42 42.02 11.21
CA ARG A 455 -110.31 42.69 10.53
C ARG A 455 -109.20 43.02 11.50
N ALA A 456 -109.52 43.44 12.73
CA ALA A 456 -108.54 43.63 13.80
C ALA A 456 -107.84 42.30 14.14
N ALA A 457 -108.60 41.22 14.36
CA ALA A 457 -108.05 39.88 14.57
C ALA A 457 -107.19 39.42 13.39
N ARG A 458 -107.61 39.68 12.14
CA ARG A 458 -106.83 39.31 10.95
C ARG A 458 -105.56 40.15 10.77
N ILE A 459 -105.56 41.41 11.20
CA ILE A 459 -104.34 42.24 11.27
C ILE A 459 -103.40 41.64 12.32
N GLN A 460 -103.90 41.28 13.50
CA GLN A 460 -103.07 40.65 14.54
C GLN A 460 -102.47 39.31 14.10
N GLU A 461 -103.22 38.44 13.41
CA GLU A 461 -102.67 37.21 12.80
C GLU A 461 -101.56 37.50 11.78
N LEU A 462 -101.69 38.59 11.00
CA LEU A 462 -100.68 38.99 10.03
C LEU A 462 -99.46 39.64 10.70
N GLU A 463 -99.64 40.39 11.79
CA GLU A 463 -98.53 40.92 12.60
C GLU A 463 -97.76 39.80 13.29
N ASP A 464 -98.44 38.83 13.92
CA ASP A 464 -97.82 37.64 14.50
C ASP A 464 -97.08 36.84 13.42
N MET A 465 -97.66 36.67 12.23
CA MET A 465 -96.98 35.98 11.12
C MET A 465 -95.75 36.77 10.60
N VAL A 466 -95.82 38.11 10.58
CA VAL A 466 -94.70 38.98 10.20
C VAL A 466 -93.60 39.02 11.26
N ASP A 467 -93.93 39.05 12.56
CA ASP A 467 -92.94 38.99 13.63
C ASP A 467 -92.33 37.58 13.74
N ASN A 468 -93.09 36.51 13.45
CA ASN A 468 -92.53 35.16 13.22
C ASN A 468 -91.57 35.14 12.03
N TYR A 469 -91.91 35.73 10.87
CA TYR A 469 -90.97 35.84 9.74
C TYR A 469 -89.73 36.69 10.09
N LYS A 470 -89.85 37.73 10.92
CA LYS A 470 -88.68 38.49 11.42
C LYS A 470 -87.81 37.65 12.36
N MET A 471 -88.40 36.85 13.25
CA MET A 471 -87.64 35.91 14.08
C MET A 471 -86.94 34.86 13.21
N GLU A 472 -87.60 34.34 12.18
CA GLU A 472 -87.02 33.37 11.27
C GLU A 472 -85.89 33.98 10.40
N VAL A 473 -86.03 35.23 9.95
CA VAL A 473 -84.96 35.97 9.25
C VAL A 473 -83.80 36.31 10.19
N GLN A 474 -84.04 36.57 11.48
CA GLN A 474 -82.99 36.74 12.49
C GLN A 474 -82.29 35.41 12.83
N ARG A 475 -83.05 34.31 12.91
CA ARG A 475 -82.51 32.94 13.05
C ARG A 475 -81.62 32.60 11.86
N LEU A 476 -82.10 32.79 10.64
CA LEU A 476 -81.33 32.60 9.40
C LEU A 476 -80.11 33.54 9.31
N HIS A 477 -80.18 34.78 9.80
CA HIS A 477 -78.98 35.64 9.91
C HIS A 477 -77.97 35.13 10.94
N SER A 478 -78.43 34.62 12.09
CA SER A 478 -77.54 34.01 13.09
C SER A 478 -76.91 32.73 12.55
N GLU A 479 -77.67 31.91 11.83
CA GLU A 479 -77.20 30.68 11.19
C GLU A 479 -76.23 30.99 10.05
N LEU A 480 -76.51 31.96 9.17
CA LEU A 480 -75.56 32.47 8.18
C LEU A 480 -74.28 32.99 8.84
N SER A 481 -74.35 33.74 9.93
CA SER A 481 -73.14 34.20 10.65
C SER A 481 -72.33 33.05 11.28
N SER A 482 -72.97 31.92 11.59
CA SER A 482 -72.29 30.68 12.03
C SER A 482 -71.75 29.84 10.85
N MET A 483 -72.38 29.94 9.67
CA MET A 483 -71.93 29.33 8.42
C MET A 483 -70.70 30.06 7.86
N ASP A 484 -70.67 31.39 7.88
CA ASP A 484 -69.50 32.20 7.48
C ASP A 484 -68.28 31.88 8.35
N LEU A 485 -68.47 31.66 9.66
CA LEU A 485 -67.44 31.15 10.57
C LEU A 485 -66.97 29.72 10.24
N SER A 486 -67.71 28.99 9.40
CA SER A 486 -67.39 27.64 8.93
C SER A 486 -66.80 27.61 7.51
N SER A 487 -66.74 28.75 6.80
CA SER A 487 -66.29 28.82 5.40
C SER A 487 -65.39 30.03 5.09
N SER A 488 -64.29 30.20 5.83
CA SER A 488 -63.21 31.14 5.47
C SER A 488 -61.82 30.71 5.97
N GLN A 489 -61.13 29.87 5.19
CA GLN A 489 -59.68 29.72 5.26
C GLN A 489 -58.98 30.53 4.16
N GLN A 490 -58.70 31.80 4.45
CA GLN A 490 -57.56 32.59 3.92
C GLN A 490 -57.45 32.80 2.37
N PRO A 491 -56.54 33.66 1.90
CA PRO A 491 -56.44 35.08 2.28
C PRO A 491 -56.28 36.00 1.06
N GLU A 492 -56.64 37.28 1.16
CA GLU A 492 -55.76 38.37 0.65
C GLU A 492 -56.16 39.78 1.11
N SER A 493 -55.20 40.70 0.99
CA SER A 493 -55.30 42.15 1.21
C SER A 493 -54.06 42.80 0.55
N PRO A 494 -54.00 44.12 0.28
CA PRO A 494 -54.83 45.16 0.88
C PRO A 494 -55.24 46.36 -0.02
N GLN A 495 -55.89 47.32 0.65
CA GLN A 495 -55.86 48.78 0.42
C GLN A 495 -56.66 49.44 -0.73
N LEU A 496 -57.64 50.23 -0.30
CA LEU A 496 -58.34 51.26 -1.04
C LEU A 496 -57.57 52.59 -1.01
N LEU A 497 -57.75 53.42 -2.05
CA LEU A 497 -57.54 54.87 -2.00
C LEU A 497 -58.63 55.54 -1.15
N PRO A 498 -58.39 56.71 -0.53
CA PRO A 498 -58.87 57.94 -1.18
C PRO A 498 -57.98 59.20 -0.95
N ALA A 499 -58.30 60.28 -1.66
CA ALA A 499 -57.62 61.58 -1.58
C ALA A 499 -58.18 62.52 -0.50
N GLY A 500 -57.38 63.50 -0.04
CA GLY A 500 -57.80 64.50 0.96
C GLY A 500 -56.82 65.67 1.14
N SER A 501 -56.89 66.68 0.27
CA SER A 501 -55.96 67.83 0.24
C SER A 501 -56.16 68.84 1.38
N LYS A 502 -55.06 69.37 1.96
CA LYS A 502 -54.70 70.81 1.91
C LYS A 502 -53.37 71.19 2.60
N ARG A 503 -52.65 72.14 1.97
CA ARG A 503 -51.49 72.94 2.43
C ARG A 503 -50.06 72.38 2.26
N SER A 504 -49.57 72.42 1.02
CA SER A 504 -48.42 73.26 0.62
C SER A 504 -47.19 73.34 1.54
N ARG A 505 -46.68 72.18 1.97
CA ARG A 505 -45.28 72.01 2.41
C ARG A 505 -44.71 70.61 2.16
N ALA A 506 -45.56 69.65 1.80
CA ALA A 506 -45.20 68.26 1.60
C ALA A 506 -44.63 67.95 0.19
N GLU A 507 -44.67 68.87 -0.78
CA GLU A 507 -44.09 68.60 -2.10
C GLU A 507 -42.56 68.53 -2.05
N ASP A 508 -41.91 69.41 -1.29
CA ASP A 508 -40.47 69.33 -1.02
C ASP A 508 -40.12 68.09 -0.18
N ASP A 509 -40.85 67.79 0.89
CA ASP A 509 -40.57 66.60 1.73
C ASP A 509 -40.82 65.29 0.96
N VAL A 510 -41.89 65.18 0.16
CA VAL A 510 -42.15 63.99 -0.67
C VAL A 510 -41.15 63.90 -1.83
N ALA A 511 -40.72 65.02 -2.41
CA ALA A 511 -39.61 65.01 -3.38
C ALA A 511 -38.30 64.57 -2.72
N GLN A 512 -38.00 65.04 -1.50
CA GLN A 512 -36.81 64.66 -0.75
C GLN A 512 -36.86 63.19 -0.30
N GLU A 513 -38.03 62.67 0.07
CA GLU A 513 -38.25 61.24 0.32
C GLU A 513 -38.12 60.41 -0.96
N GLN A 514 -38.65 60.87 -2.10
CA GLN A 514 -38.49 60.20 -3.39
C GLN A 514 -37.03 60.21 -3.85
N ILE A 515 -36.31 61.33 -3.72
CA ILE A 515 -34.87 61.46 -3.96
C ILE A 515 -34.09 60.56 -2.99
N GLY A 516 -34.49 60.48 -1.71
CA GLY A 516 -33.89 59.57 -0.73
C GLY A 516 -34.12 58.09 -1.06
N GLN A 517 -35.33 57.73 -1.52
CA GLN A 517 -35.66 56.40 -2.00
C GLN A 517 -34.91 56.05 -3.29
N LEU A 518 -34.82 56.99 -4.24
CA LEU A 518 -34.07 56.84 -5.48
C LEU A 518 -32.56 56.75 -5.23
N THR A 519 -32.02 57.51 -4.27
CA THR A 519 -30.61 57.41 -3.84
C THR A 519 -30.34 56.07 -3.16
N ARG A 520 -31.26 55.58 -2.30
CA ARG A 520 -31.17 54.23 -1.71
C ARG A 520 -31.27 53.13 -2.78
N LYS A 521 -32.15 53.29 -3.78
CA LYS A 521 -32.27 52.36 -4.94
C LYS A 521 -31.02 52.40 -5.82
N ASN A 522 -30.47 53.58 -6.12
CA ASN A 522 -29.27 53.74 -6.92
C ASN A 522 -28.05 53.13 -6.20
N ARG A 523 -27.90 53.41 -4.89
CA ARG A 523 -26.88 52.74 -4.07
C ARG A 523 -27.06 51.22 -4.04
N LYS A 524 -28.28 50.69 -3.87
CA LYS A 524 -28.54 49.25 -3.96
C LYS A 524 -28.17 48.69 -5.34
N LEU A 525 -28.54 49.35 -6.43
CA LEU A 525 -28.17 48.95 -7.78
C LEU A 525 -26.65 49.03 -8.02
N GLN A 526 -25.92 49.92 -7.35
CA GLN A 526 -24.45 49.95 -7.36
C GLN A 526 -23.84 48.80 -6.53
N GLU A 527 -24.41 48.48 -5.37
CA GLU A 527 -24.00 47.34 -4.52
C GLU A 527 -24.31 45.99 -5.22
N GLU A 528 -25.45 45.89 -5.90
CA GLU A 528 -25.84 44.75 -6.75
C GLU A 528 -24.94 44.66 -7.99
N LEU A 529 -24.64 45.78 -8.66
CA LEU A 529 -23.77 45.80 -9.84
C LEU A 529 -22.31 45.44 -9.49
N THR A 530 -21.76 45.92 -8.37
CA THR A 530 -20.43 45.51 -7.91
C THR A 530 -20.41 44.05 -7.45
N SER A 531 -21.48 43.55 -6.82
CA SER A 531 -21.65 42.12 -6.49
C SER A 531 -21.73 41.22 -7.74
N MET A 532 -22.42 41.67 -8.79
CA MET A 532 -22.46 40.94 -10.07
C MET A 532 -21.11 41.01 -10.80
N GLN A 533 -20.39 42.13 -10.72
CA GLN A 533 -19.03 42.24 -11.28
C GLN A 533 -18.03 41.32 -10.56
N THR A 534 -18.07 41.20 -9.23
CA THR A 534 -17.20 40.26 -8.50
C THR A 534 -17.59 38.81 -8.75
N GLN A 535 -18.89 38.49 -8.87
CA GLN A 535 -19.35 37.16 -9.29
C GLN A 535 -18.87 36.80 -10.70
N VAL A 536 -18.95 37.71 -11.67
CA VAL A 536 -18.42 37.50 -13.03
C VAL A 536 -16.90 37.29 -12.99
N ALA A 537 -16.15 38.13 -12.27
CA ALA A 537 -14.69 38.00 -12.17
C ALA A 537 -14.25 36.69 -11.48
N MET A 538 -14.99 36.19 -10.49
CA MET A 538 -14.77 34.87 -9.90
C MET A 538 -15.07 33.76 -10.92
N LEU A 539 -16.24 33.80 -11.57
CA LEU A 539 -16.64 32.80 -12.57
C LEU A 539 -15.67 32.76 -13.77
N GLU A 540 -15.14 33.89 -14.21
CA GLU A 540 -14.12 33.95 -15.28
C GLU A 540 -12.81 33.28 -14.87
N LYS A 541 -12.39 33.44 -13.59
CA LYS A 541 -11.20 32.79 -13.02
C LYS A 541 -11.43 31.29 -12.75
N ASP A 542 -12.61 30.90 -12.29
CA ASP A 542 -13.01 29.50 -12.17
C ASP A 542 -13.02 28.83 -13.55
N LEU A 543 -13.44 29.55 -14.61
CA LEU A 543 -13.40 29.07 -15.99
C LEU A 543 -11.96 29.01 -16.54
N SER A 544 -11.07 29.95 -16.21
CA SER A 544 -9.67 29.90 -16.66
C SER A 544 -8.92 28.73 -16.02
N THR A 545 -8.99 28.61 -14.70
CA THR A 545 -8.39 27.50 -13.94
C THR A 545 -8.98 26.14 -14.34
N SER A 546 -10.30 26.06 -14.57
CA SER A 546 -10.92 24.84 -15.11
C SER A 546 -10.41 24.50 -16.53
N ARG A 547 -10.19 25.50 -17.39
CA ARG A 547 -9.59 25.28 -18.72
C ARG A 547 -8.14 24.78 -18.60
N GLU A 548 -7.35 25.40 -17.74
CA GLU A 548 -5.94 25.06 -17.47
C GLU A 548 -5.79 23.62 -16.95
N GLN A 549 -6.59 23.24 -15.94
CA GLN A 549 -6.67 21.87 -15.42
C GLN A 549 -7.08 20.86 -16.51
N LEU A 550 -8.05 21.22 -17.36
CA LEU A 550 -8.53 20.36 -18.45
C LEU A 550 -7.50 20.23 -19.58
N SER A 551 -6.68 21.25 -19.85
CA SER A 551 -5.48 21.11 -20.70
C SER A 551 -4.43 20.21 -20.06
N ALA A 552 -4.07 20.40 -18.78
CA ALA A 552 -3.08 19.58 -18.09
C ALA A 552 -3.50 18.09 -18.06
N ALA A 553 -4.76 17.79 -17.76
CA ALA A 553 -5.32 16.44 -17.82
C ALA A 553 -5.30 15.86 -19.25
N LYS A 554 -5.60 16.67 -20.27
CA LYS A 554 -5.44 16.27 -21.68
C LYS A 554 -4.00 15.99 -22.05
N GLU A 555 -3.02 16.68 -21.46
CA GLU A 555 -1.60 16.49 -21.76
C GLU A 555 -1.01 15.27 -21.05
N GLN A 556 -1.42 15.01 -19.80
CA GLN A 556 -1.23 13.70 -19.18
C GLN A 556 -1.81 12.57 -20.06
N THR A 557 -3.01 12.77 -20.61
CA THR A 557 -3.65 11.81 -21.54
C THR A 557 -2.94 11.69 -22.90
N LYS A 558 -2.16 12.69 -23.33
CA LYS A 558 -1.29 12.60 -24.53
C LYS A 558 -0.03 11.76 -24.28
N THR A 559 0.38 11.54 -23.02
CA THR A 559 1.56 10.71 -22.72
C THR A 559 1.30 9.25 -23.13
N ARG A 560 2.06 8.76 -24.11
CA ARG A 560 1.95 7.37 -24.59
C ARG A 560 2.71 6.44 -23.66
N VAL A 561 2.08 6.07 -22.54
CA VAL A 561 2.59 5.02 -21.64
C VAL A 561 2.71 3.71 -22.42
N LEU A 562 3.93 3.19 -22.53
CA LEU A 562 4.26 2.02 -23.35
C LEU A 562 4.00 0.74 -22.55
N SER A 563 2.72 0.35 -22.45
CA SER A 563 2.29 -0.85 -21.73
C SER A 563 2.57 -2.14 -22.51
N LEU A 564 2.75 -3.25 -21.78
CA LEU A 564 2.71 -4.60 -22.35
C LEU A 564 1.37 -4.86 -23.07
N ARG A 565 1.41 -5.55 -24.21
CA ARG A 565 0.24 -5.82 -25.07
C ARG A 565 -0.87 -6.63 -24.39
N SER A 566 -0.51 -7.43 -23.39
CA SER A 566 -1.39 -8.08 -22.42
C SER A 566 -0.88 -7.71 -21.03
N ASN A 567 -1.56 -6.77 -20.38
CA ASN A 567 -1.24 -6.31 -19.03
C ASN A 567 -2.35 -6.84 -18.12
N PRO A 568 -2.07 -7.62 -17.06
CA PRO A 568 -3.11 -8.19 -16.20
C PRO A 568 -4.08 -7.15 -15.63
N THR A 569 -3.63 -5.91 -15.38
CA THR A 569 -4.52 -4.81 -14.96
C THR A 569 -5.46 -4.38 -16.10
N SER A 570 -4.95 -4.26 -17.32
CA SER A 570 -5.75 -3.93 -18.51
C SER A 570 -6.71 -5.05 -18.88
N ASP A 571 -6.32 -6.31 -18.71
CA ASP A 571 -7.15 -7.48 -18.98
C ASP A 571 -8.27 -7.59 -17.94
N TYR A 572 -7.96 -7.36 -16.66
CA TYR A 572 -8.94 -7.27 -15.57
C TYR A 572 -9.90 -6.08 -15.73
N GLU A 573 -9.41 -4.92 -16.19
CA GLU A 573 -10.25 -3.79 -16.55
C GLU A 573 -11.14 -4.07 -17.77
N ALA A 574 -10.63 -4.74 -18.80
CA ALA A 574 -11.42 -5.13 -19.97
C ALA A 574 -12.54 -6.11 -19.58
N ILE A 575 -12.26 -7.07 -18.71
CA ILE A 575 -13.26 -7.97 -18.12
C ILE A 575 -14.30 -7.16 -17.32
N LYS A 576 -13.88 -6.24 -16.44
CA LYS A 576 -14.78 -5.36 -15.67
C LYS A 576 -15.66 -4.46 -16.54
N ARG A 577 -15.11 -3.86 -17.60
CA ARG A 577 -15.87 -3.03 -18.53
C ARG A 577 -16.88 -3.88 -19.30
N SER A 578 -16.47 -5.05 -19.79
CA SER A 578 -17.35 -6.02 -20.47
C SER A 578 -18.50 -6.51 -19.58
N THR A 579 -18.25 -6.84 -18.30
CA THR A 579 -19.33 -7.23 -17.37
C THR A 579 -20.24 -6.07 -17.00
N LEU A 580 -19.71 -4.86 -16.79
CA LEU A 580 -20.52 -3.66 -16.55
C LEU A 580 -21.37 -3.29 -17.77
N GLU A 581 -20.84 -3.37 -18.99
CA GLU A 581 -21.59 -3.15 -20.22
C GLU A 581 -22.68 -4.20 -20.43
N ALA A 582 -22.39 -5.47 -20.15
CA ALA A 582 -23.38 -6.56 -20.19
C ALA A 582 -24.52 -6.33 -19.18
N LEU A 583 -24.19 -6.03 -17.91
CA LEU A 583 -25.17 -5.75 -16.85
C LEU A 583 -25.97 -4.47 -17.13
N GLN A 584 -25.34 -3.42 -17.68
CA GLN A 584 -26.07 -2.22 -18.11
C GLN A 584 -27.01 -2.51 -19.28
N LYS A 585 -26.62 -3.37 -20.23
CA LYS A 585 -27.48 -3.79 -21.34
C LYS A 585 -28.66 -4.63 -20.84
N GLU A 586 -28.41 -5.59 -19.97
CA GLU A 586 -29.43 -6.41 -19.32
C GLU A 586 -30.41 -5.55 -18.51
N ASN A 587 -29.91 -4.60 -17.70
CA ASN A 587 -30.76 -3.68 -16.94
C ASN A 587 -31.62 -2.79 -17.86
N LYS A 588 -31.06 -2.32 -19.00
CA LYS A 588 -31.81 -1.58 -20.03
C LYS A 588 -32.88 -2.45 -20.70
N GLU A 589 -32.59 -3.73 -21.00
CA GLU A 589 -33.56 -4.67 -21.57
C GLU A 589 -34.67 -5.06 -20.57
N LEU A 590 -34.31 -5.34 -19.31
CA LEU A 590 -35.27 -5.58 -18.22
C LEU A 590 -36.19 -4.37 -17.99
N LEU A 591 -35.61 -3.16 -17.91
CA LEU A 591 -36.38 -1.92 -17.81
C LEU A 591 -37.26 -1.68 -19.04
N ALA A 592 -36.85 -2.09 -20.24
CA ALA A 592 -37.70 -2.04 -21.42
C ALA A 592 -38.89 -3.01 -21.28
N THR A 593 -38.66 -4.27 -20.86
CA THR A 593 -39.75 -5.25 -20.65
C THR A 593 -40.71 -4.86 -19.53
N LEU A 594 -40.22 -4.20 -18.47
CA LEU A 594 -41.06 -3.67 -17.39
C LEU A 594 -41.86 -2.43 -17.79
N ARG A 595 -41.34 -1.61 -18.73
CA ARG A 595 -42.02 -0.42 -19.26
C ARG A 595 -43.03 -0.77 -20.36
N SER A 596 -42.84 -1.86 -21.10
CA SER A 596 -43.81 -2.36 -22.07
C SER A 596 -45.02 -3.02 -21.39
N LYS A 597 -45.99 -2.19 -20.97
CA LYS A 597 -47.27 -2.60 -20.35
C LYS A 597 -48.23 -3.41 -21.28
N SER A 598 -47.73 -4.09 -22.31
CA SER A 598 -48.54 -4.69 -23.39
C SER A 598 -48.21 -6.16 -23.70
N THR A 599 -47.57 -6.88 -22.77
CA THR A 599 -47.26 -8.31 -22.93
C THR A 599 -48.32 -9.16 -22.22
N ASN A 600 -48.91 -10.13 -22.93
CA ASN A 600 -49.99 -10.97 -22.40
C ASN A 600 -49.51 -11.81 -21.18
N PRO A 601 -50.25 -11.84 -20.06
CA PRO A 601 -49.81 -12.53 -18.83
C PRO A 601 -49.81 -14.06 -18.91
N SER A 602 -50.15 -14.64 -20.06
CA SER A 602 -50.23 -16.10 -20.27
C SER A 602 -48.93 -16.74 -20.80
N ILE A 603 -47.89 -15.95 -21.13
CA ILE A 603 -46.63 -16.47 -21.67
C ILE A 603 -45.46 -15.83 -20.89
N PRO A 604 -44.76 -16.59 -20.02
CA PRO A 604 -43.58 -16.08 -19.33
C PRO A 604 -42.40 -15.96 -20.31
N LEU A 605 -42.06 -14.71 -20.68
CA LEU A 605 -40.98 -14.41 -21.61
C LEU A 605 -39.71 -13.99 -20.85
N ILE A 606 -38.64 -14.77 -20.98
CA ILE A 606 -37.32 -14.44 -20.42
C ILE A 606 -36.54 -13.57 -21.44
N PRO A 607 -35.95 -12.42 -21.04
CA PRO A 607 -35.15 -11.60 -21.95
C PRO A 607 -33.91 -12.32 -22.47
N THR A 608 -33.53 -12.04 -23.72
CA THR A 608 -32.35 -12.64 -24.38
C THR A 608 -31.03 -12.30 -23.70
N SER A 609 -30.92 -11.14 -23.04
CA SER A 609 -29.78 -10.77 -22.19
C SER A 609 -29.61 -11.71 -21.00
N VAL A 610 -30.70 -12.03 -20.28
CA VAL A 610 -30.71 -12.93 -19.11
C VAL A 610 -30.32 -14.35 -19.52
N LEU A 611 -30.84 -14.86 -20.64
CA LEU A 611 -30.42 -16.16 -21.18
C LEU A 611 -28.91 -16.16 -21.51
N GLY A 612 -28.41 -15.11 -22.18
CA GLY A 612 -26.99 -14.97 -22.46
C GLY A 612 -26.11 -14.77 -21.21
N ALA A 613 -26.65 -14.26 -20.09
CA ALA A 613 -25.97 -14.20 -18.81
C ALA A 613 -25.82 -15.61 -18.21
N MET A 614 -26.92 -16.35 -18.11
CA MET A 614 -26.95 -17.74 -17.64
C MET A 614 -26.03 -18.65 -18.47
N GLU A 615 -25.99 -18.49 -19.80
CA GLU A 615 -25.08 -19.25 -20.67
C GLU A 615 -23.60 -18.97 -20.38
N ARG A 616 -23.24 -17.72 -20.04
CA ARG A 616 -21.87 -17.35 -19.65
C ARG A 616 -21.50 -17.91 -18.28
N GLU A 617 -22.41 -17.89 -17.31
CA GLU A 617 -22.22 -18.48 -15.99
C GLU A 617 -22.02 -20.01 -16.08
N ILE A 618 -22.85 -20.69 -16.88
CA ILE A 618 -22.71 -22.12 -17.18
C ILE A 618 -21.38 -22.41 -17.89
N ALA A 619 -20.92 -21.55 -18.79
CA ALA A 619 -19.62 -21.69 -19.44
C ALA A 619 -18.44 -21.47 -18.46
N ALA A 620 -18.54 -20.49 -17.57
CA ALA A 620 -17.54 -20.22 -16.53
C ALA A 620 -17.41 -21.39 -15.55
N ALA A 621 -18.54 -21.89 -15.02
CA ALA A 621 -18.56 -23.05 -14.13
C ALA A 621 -18.00 -24.33 -14.79
N LYS A 622 -18.25 -24.51 -16.11
CA LYS A 622 -17.62 -25.60 -16.90
C LYS A 622 -16.11 -25.42 -17.06
N ALA A 623 -15.63 -24.19 -17.24
CA ALA A 623 -14.20 -23.90 -17.32
C ALA A 623 -13.49 -24.10 -15.97
N GLU A 624 -14.11 -23.66 -14.87
CA GLU A 624 -13.59 -23.85 -13.51
C GLU A 624 -13.53 -25.33 -13.13
N THR A 625 -14.62 -26.08 -13.33
CA THR A 625 -14.65 -27.53 -13.05
C THR A 625 -13.64 -28.31 -13.91
N ALA A 626 -13.45 -27.94 -15.18
CA ALA A 626 -12.38 -28.52 -16.01
C ALA A 626 -10.97 -28.18 -15.50
N SER A 627 -10.76 -26.95 -15.00
CA SER A 627 -9.50 -26.54 -14.36
C SER A 627 -9.22 -27.31 -13.07
N ALA A 628 -10.23 -27.45 -12.21
CA ALA A 628 -10.17 -28.23 -10.98
C ALA A 628 -9.87 -29.72 -11.26
N GLN A 629 -10.53 -30.32 -12.25
CA GLN A 629 -10.25 -31.70 -12.68
C GLN A 629 -8.82 -31.85 -13.22
N LYS A 630 -8.33 -30.89 -14.02
CA LYS A 630 -6.95 -30.87 -14.53
C LYS A 630 -5.91 -30.78 -13.41
N SER A 631 -6.18 -29.95 -12.39
CA SER A 631 -5.33 -29.82 -11.21
C SER A 631 -5.37 -31.06 -10.32
N ALA A 632 -6.55 -31.65 -10.08
CA ALA A 632 -6.69 -32.91 -9.34
C ALA A 632 -6.02 -34.10 -10.06
N ARG A 633 -6.06 -34.12 -11.40
CA ARG A 633 -5.31 -35.10 -12.22
C ARG A 633 -3.80 -34.92 -12.05
N ARG A 634 -3.29 -33.69 -12.20
CA ARG A 634 -1.87 -33.36 -11.98
C ARG A 634 -1.41 -33.72 -10.57
N LEU A 635 -2.23 -33.48 -9.55
CA LEU A 635 -1.92 -33.86 -8.17
C LEU A 635 -1.75 -35.38 -8.02
N LYS A 636 -2.60 -36.19 -8.68
CA LYS A 636 -2.47 -37.65 -8.71
C LYS A 636 -1.24 -38.12 -9.48
N GLU A 637 -0.90 -37.46 -10.59
CA GLU A 637 0.31 -37.74 -11.38
C GLU A 637 1.58 -37.43 -10.57
N VAL A 638 1.63 -36.30 -9.86
CA VAL A 638 2.73 -35.91 -8.97
C VAL A 638 2.82 -36.81 -7.72
N TRP A 639 1.68 -37.17 -7.11
CA TRP A 639 1.64 -38.14 -6.01
C TRP A 639 2.19 -39.49 -6.47
N GLY A 640 1.83 -39.94 -7.67
CA GLY A 640 2.34 -41.15 -8.29
C GLY A 640 3.86 -41.14 -8.44
N SER A 641 4.41 -40.08 -9.06
CA SER A 641 5.86 -39.89 -9.20
C SER A 641 6.56 -39.92 -7.84
N LYS A 642 6.12 -39.08 -6.89
CA LYS A 642 6.77 -38.97 -5.57
C LYS A 642 6.64 -40.22 -4.71
N SER A 643 5.58 -41.01 -4.90
CA SER A 643 5.43 -42.33 -4.27
C SER A 643 6.32 -43.40 -4.90
N GLN A 644 6.67 -43.24 -6.18
CA GLN A 644 7.61 -44.12 -6.87
C GLN A 644 9.05 -43.77 -6.48
N GLU A 645 9.42 -42.48 -6.52
CA GLU A 645 10.68 -41.94 -5.99
C GLU A 645 10.94 -42.41 -4.54
N PHE A 646 9.91 -42.40 -3.69
CA PHE A 646 10.02 -42.86 -2.30
C PHE A 646 10.26 -44.37 -2.18
N LYS A 647 9.63 -45.21 -3.03
CA LYS A 647 9.91 -46.66 -3.07
C LYS A 647 11.32 -46.93 -3.56
N GLU A 648 11.76 -46.22 -4.60
CA GLU A 648 13.10 -46.35 -5.18
C GLU A 648 14.18 -45.91 -4.18
N ALA A 649 13.92 -44.87 -3.37
CA ALA A 649 14.77 -44.49 -2.26
C ALA A 649 14.86 -45.58 -1.18
N ILE A 650 13.74 -46.19 -0.77
CA ILE A 650 13.74 -47.30 0.21
C ILE A 650 14.48 -48.53 -0.35
N PHE A 651 14.20 -48.89 -1.60
CA PHE A 651 14.87 -49.97 -2.32
C PHE A 651 16.39 -49.75 -2.36
N SER A 652 16.83 -48.55 -2.75
CA SER A 652 18.26 -48.21 -2.88
C SER A 652 19.00 -48.01 -1.54
N THR A 653 18.30 -47.75 -0.43
CA THR A 653 18.95 -47.46 0.88
C THR A 653 18.83 -48.58 1.89
N LEU A 654 17.74 -49.35 1.85
CA LEU A 654 17.48 -50.46 2.78
C LEU A 654 17.47 -51.83 2.11
N GLY A 655 17.51 -51.92 0.77
CA GLY A 655 17.50 -53.19 0.05
C GLY A 655 16.14 -53.92 0.07
N TRP A 656 15.04 -53.22 0.38
CA TRP A 656 13.68 -53.80 0.40
C TRP A 656 12.75 -53.11 -0.62
N THR A 657 12.07 -53.91 -1.44
CA THR A 657 10.99 -53.46 -2.32
C THR A 657 9.70 -53.33 -1.51
N VAL A 658 9.06 -52.15 -1.56
CA VAL A 658 7.82 -51.85 -0.81
C VAL A 658 6.62 -51.69 -1.73
N THR A 659 5.59 -52.51 -1.52
CA THR A 659 4.33 -52.50 -2.27
C THR A 659 3.14 -52.27 -1.34
N PHE A 660 2.38 -51.21 -1.60
CA PHE A 660 1.17 -50.87 -0.84
C PHE A 660 -0.04 -51.63 -1.40
N ILE A 661 -0.73 -52.35 -0.51
CA ILE A 661 -1.92 -53.15 -0.78
C ILE A 661 -3.14 -52.39 -0.23
N PRO A 662 -4.31 -52.44 -0.91
CA PRO A 662 -5.56 -51.91 -0.35
C PRO A 662 -5.82 -52.40 1.09
N ASN A 663 -6.50 -51.56 1.89
CA ASN A 663 -6.70 -51.75 3.34
C ASN A 663 -5.42 -51.59 4.18
N GLY A 664 -4.66 -50.51 3.97
CA GLY A 664 -3.59 -50.05 4.87
C GLY A 664 -2.37 -50.98 5.01
N LYS A 665 -2.21 -51.96 4.11
CA LYS A 665 -1.20 -53.02 4.23
C LYS A 665 0.01 -52.75 3.36
N MET A 666 1.18 -53.08 3.91
CA MET A 666 2.47 -52.88 3.26
C MET A 666 3.15 -54.24 3.11
N ARG A 667 3.28 -54.73 1.87
CA ARG A 667 4.12 -55.88 1.54
C ARG A 667 5.54 -55.38 1.30
N VAL A 668 6.50 -56.07 1.88
CA VAL A 668 7.93 -55.75 1.86
C VAL A 668 8.70 -57.01 1.44
N GLU A 669 9.62 -56.90 0.51
CA GLU A 669 10.29 -58.03 -0.14
C GLU A 669 11.78 -57.72 -0.35
N SER A 670 12.67 -58.70 -0.12
CA SER A 670 14.12 -58.44 -0.12
C SER A 670 14.69 -58.43 -1.52
N THR A 671 15.53 -57.45 -1.82
CA THR A 671 16.24 -57.36 -3.11
C THR A 671 17.23 -58.51 -3.30
N PHE A 672 17.82 -59.00 -2.21
CA PHE A 672 18.80 -60.10 -2.22
C PHE A 672 18.16 -61.49 -2.12
N TYR A 673 16.85 -61.56 -1.82
CA TYR A 673 16.09 -62.81 -1.75
C TYR A 673 14.65 -62.64 -2.31
N PRO A 674 14.51 -62.38 -3.63
CA PRO A 674 13.21 -62.16 -4.26
C PRO A 674 12.35 -63.45 -4.32
N SER A 675 11.04 -63.30 -4.52
CA SER A 675 10.14 -64.41 -4.83
C SER A 675 10.40 -64.95 -6.24
N GLN A 676 10.38 -66.26 -6.40
CA GLN A 676 10.52 -66.93 -7.71
C GLN A 676 9.17 -67.12 -8.43
N SER A 677 8.06 -66.85 -7.73
CA SER A 677 6.68 -66.97 -8.20
C SER A 677 5.93 -65.65 -8.01
N ASP A 678 4.94 -65.40 -8.87
CA ASP A 678 4.06 -64.23 -8.79
C ASP A 678 3.09 -64.29 -7.57
N GLU A 679 3.13 -65.39 -6.80
CA GLU A 679 2.43 -65.52 -5.51
C GLU A 679 3.12 -64.76 -4.36
N HIS A 680 4.30 -64.17 -4.60
CA HIS A 680 5.07 -63.36 -3.64
C HIS A 680 5.43 -64.12 -2.34
N GLU A 681 5.82 -65.39 -2.47
CA GLU A 681 6.08 -66.31 -1.35
C GLU A 681 7.17 -65.83 -0.37
N ASN A 682 8.16 -65.08 -0.86
CA ASN A 682 9.30 -64.58 -0.07
C ASN A 682 9.07 -63.14 0.47
N SER A 683 7.81 -62.71 0.58
CA SER A 683 7.46 -61.38 1.08
C SER A 683 6.99 -61.37 2.54
N ILE A 684 7.00 -60.20 3.18
CA ILE A 684 6.51 -59.95 4.54
C ILE A 684 5.43 -58.86 4.47
N VAL A 685 4.24 -59.14 4.98
CA VAL A 685 3.09 -58.23 4.97
C VAL A 685 2.87 -57.64 6.36
N PHE A 686 3.02 -56.32 6.47
CA PHE A 686 2.73 -55.53 7.65
C PHE A 686 1.32 -54.92 7.54
N ASP A 687 0.52 -55.09 8.59
CA ASP A 687 -0.80 -54.47 8.78
C ASP A 687 -0.62 -53.26 9.71
N GLY A 688 -0.55 -52.05 9.14
CA GLY A 688 -0.24 -50.84 9.90
C GLY A 688 -1.35 -50.38 10.84
N GLU A 689 -2.60 -50.72 10.52
CA GLU A 689 -3.78 -50.39 11.35
C GLU A 689 -3.88 -51.30 12.57
N ARG A 690 -3.46 -52.57 12.44
CA ARG A 690 -3.56 -53.58 13.51
C ARG A 690 -2.24 -53.90 14.21
N GLY A 691 -1.12 -53.35 13.73
CA GLY A 691 0.23 -53.64 14.23
C GLY A 691 0.70 -55.09 14.01
N THR A 692 0.06 -55.85 13.12
CA THR A 692 0.36 -57.28 12.93
C THR A 692 1.24 -57.54 11.71
N MET A 693 2.24 -58.41 11.86
CA MET A 693 3.10 -58.90 10.77
C MET A 693 2.68 -60.31 10.35
N LYS A 694 2.71 -60.61 9.04
CA LYS A 694 2.48 -61.94 8.46
C LYS A 694 3.51 -62.25 7.39
N VAL A 695 3.91 -63.51 7.27
CA VAL A 695 4.89 -63.97 6.27
C VAL A 695 4.18 -64.55 5.04
N GLY A 696 4.74 -64.29 3.85
CA GLY A 696 4.36 -64.88 2.57
C GLY A 696 4.53 -66.41 2.55
N GLY A 697 3.80 -67.07 1.65
CA GLY A 697 3.69 -68.54 1.61
C GLY A 697 3.05 -69.19 2.85
N GLY A 698 2.68 -68.40 3.87
CA GLY A 698 2.08 -68.89 5.11
C GLY A 698 3.07 -69.51 6.11
N PRO A 699 2.60 -69.89 7.31
CA PRO A 699 3.46 -70.23 8.46
C PRO A 699 4.23 -71.56 8.35
N LYS A 700 4.20 -72.23 7.19
CA LYS A 700 4.96 -73.47 6.90
C LYS A 700 5.91 -73.32 5.71
N SER A 701 5.94 -72.16 5.04
CA SER A 701 6.82 -71.91 3.89
C SER A 701 8.30 -72.11 4.27
N ALA A 702 9.15 -72.32 3.26
CA ALA A 702 10.60 -72.40 3.48
C ALA A 702 11.12 -71.07 4.07
N PHE A 703 10.66 -69.95 3.52
CA PHE A 703 10.95 -68.59 3.97
C PHE A 703 10.53 -68.36 5.44
N ALA A 704 9.29 -68.70 5.81
CA ALA A 704 8.79 -68.53 7.19
C ALA A 704 9.55 -69.37 8.23
N ARG A 705 10.09 -70.53 7.84
CA ARG A 705 10.98 -71.33 8.70
C ARG A 705 12.37 -70.69 8.83
N LYS A 706 12.94 -70.22 7.72
CA LYS A 706 14.27 -69.59 7.69
C LYS A 706 14.33 -68.34 8.56
N ILE A 707 13.39 -67.41 8.38
CA ILE A 707 13.36 -66.16 9.16
C ILE A 707 12.80 -66.35 10.59
N GLY A 708 12.42 -67.58 10.97
CA GLY A 708 11.70 -67.89 12.21
C GLY A 708 12.47 -67.52 13.48
N ASP A 709 13.78 -67.79 13.51
CA ASP A 709 14.63 -67.50 14.66
C ASP A 709 14.85 -65.99 14.84
N HIS A 710 15.00 -65.25 13.72
CA HIS A 710 15.04 -63.78 13.73
C HIS A 710 13.71 -63.15 14.15
N ILE A 711 12.57 -63.74 13.78
CA ILE A 711 11.26 -63.32 14.30
C ILE A 711 11.18 -63.57 15.82
N GLY A 712 11.74 -64.68 16.31
CA GLY A 712 11.87 -64.95 17.74
C GLY A 712 12.67 -63.85 18.45
N PHE A 713 13.93 -63.69 18.09
CA PHE A 713 14.82 -62.74 18.76
C PHE A 713 14.41 -61.27 18.53
N TRP A 714 14.37 -60.80 17.28
CA TRP A 714 14.17 -59.38 17.02
C TRP A 714 12.73 -58.90 17.21
N VAL A 715 11.73 -59.70 16.86
CA VAL A 715 10.32 -59.26 16.90
C VAL A 715 9.63 -59.68 18.20
N ARG A 716 9.86 -60.88 18.74
CA ARG A 716 9.20 -61.34 19.98
C ARG A 716 9.95 -60.92 21.25
N GLU A 717 11.29 -60.97 21.29
CA GLU A 717 12.06 -60.58 22.48
C GLU A 717 12.48 -59.10 22.49
N LYS A 718 12.84 -58.53 21.34
CA LYS A 718 13.31 -57.13 21.24
C LYS A 718 12.27 -56.13 20.73
N GLY A 719 11.16 -56.59 20.14
CA GLY A 719 10.12 -55.73 19.57
C GLY A 719 10.57 -54.81 18.42
N CYS A 720 11.73 -55.07 17.81
CA CYS A 720 12.43 -54.14 16.93
C CYS A 720 12.38 -54.61 15.46
N ILE A 721 11.33 -54.18 14.74
CA ILE A 721 11.15 -54.48 13.30
C ILE A 721 12.33 -53.92 12.45
N PRO A 722 12.88 -52.72 12.69
CA PRO A 722 14.06 -52.27 11.94
C PRO A 722 15.29 -53.17 12.14
N GLY A 723 15.53 -53.65 13.36
CA GLY A 723 16.63 -54.59 13.66
C GLY A 723 16.42 -55.95 13.00
N PHE A 724 15.19 -56.45 13.00
CA PHE A 724 14.79 -57.66 12.27
C PHE A 724 15.08 -57.55 10.77
N LEU A 725 14.65 -56.47 10.12
CA LEU A 725 14.88 -56.26 8.69
C LEU A 725 16.36 -56.05 8.37
N ALA A 726 17.12 -55.37 9.23
CA ALA A 726 18.56 -55.19 9.07
C ALA A 726 19.34 -56.52 9.17
N ALA A 727 18.99 -57.38 10.14
CA ALA A 727 19.59 -58.71 10.27
C ALA A 727 19.32 -59.59 9.03
N LEU A 728 18.08 -59.60 8.54
CA LEU A 728 17.72 -60.32 7.31
C LEU A 728 18.43 -59.79 6.07
N THR A 729 18.65 -58.47 5.94
CA THR A 729 19.42 -57.94 4.80
C THR A 729 20.87 -58.38 4.82
N LEU A 730 21.50 -58.50 5.99
CA LEU A 730 22.89 -58.96 6.09
C LEU A 730 22.99 -60.45 5.74
N GLU A 731 22.10 -61.29 6.28
CA GLU A 731 22.07 -62.72 5.97
C GLU A 731 21.82 -62.97 4.47
N PHE A 732 20.77 -62.37 3.90
CA PHE A 732 20.44 -62.56 2.48
C PHE A 732 21.50 -61.95 1.55
N TYR A 733 22.15 -60.84 1.95
CA TYR A 733 23.28 -60.29 1.18
C TYR A 733 24.50 -61.23 1.21
N GLU A 734 24.86 -61.78 2.36
CA GLU A 734 25.96 -62.75 2.46
C GLU A 734 25.70 -64.01 1.64
N GLU A 735 24.48 -64.57 1.68
CA GLU A 735 24.11 -65.72 0.87
C GLU A 735 24.09 -65.41 -0.62
N HIS A 736 23.53 -64.27 -1.02
CA HIS A 736 23.53 -63.81 -2.40
C HIS A 736 24.96 -63.58 -2.91
N ALA A 737 25.84 -63.04 -2.06
CA ALA A 737 27.26 -62.87 -2.38
C ALA A 737 27.98 -64.22 -2.57
N ARG A 738 27.76 -65.21 -1.68
CA ARG A 738 28.33 -66.57 -1.80
C ARG A 738 27.83 -67.29 -3.05
N ALA A 739 26.51 -67.23 -3.31
CA ALA A 739 25.90 -67.79 -4.51
C ALA A 739 26.38 -67.11 -5.81
N ALA A 740 26.71 -65.82 -5.76
CA ALA A 740 27.29 -65.09 -6.89
C ALA A 740 28.80 -65.33 -7.07
N SER A 741 29.55 -65.70 -6.01
CA SER A 741 30.97 -66.05 -6.12
C SER A 741 31.23 -67.47 -6.63
N GLY A 742 30.23 -68.37 -6.58
CA GLY A 742 30.29 -69.68 -7.24
C GLY A 742 31.05 -70.77 -6.47
N GLU A 743 30.96 -70.77 -5.14
CA GLU A 743 31.34 -71.90 -4.26
C GLU A 743 30.09 -72.63 -3.73
#